data_AF-A0A151Z8E4-F1
#
_entry.id   AF-A0A151Z8E4-F1
#
_cell.length_a   1.000
_cell.length_b   1.000
_cell.length_c   1.000
_cell.angle_alpha   90.00
_cell.angle_beta   90.00
_cell.angle_gamma   90.00
#
_symmetry.space_group_name_H-M   'P 1'
#
loop_
_entity.id
_entity.type
_entity.pdbx_description
1 polymer ?
#
loop_
_entity_poly.entity_id
_entity_poly.type
_entity_poly.pdbx_seq_one_letter_code
_entity_poly.pdbx_strand_id
1 'polypeptide(L)'
;MINSTLENSIKLPLKSSTLEQSPTTAVPPTKPDTQNQSINGTNSINSSNNSIISSEQQQQQVQQVQQNKIQYLNSDPNKLGQISTIVNYLNNNNNAQNQNKKGEQYWCWLLKEYFRLGHTNSILRIINYLDQISPYIYRLNDFCIDSSSSSQQQQQQQQQQQQQQQQQQQPIVNTSKYIYYFKSKSIIDEKRSTFPFLFIPNLLRQRSDLFLLFNNKKFTFRNILYSLSNGNIELLLLPDIKIDKNLPIVPFLLIIVYIKLCVSKGEMTRTIIDSLLDCQQKVHLLPIHDESLICNINQLLSSMMQVTIRFIDWDFETKQLLPSEVYLNELFEVIYLTGRDFLDLSKSQNHQQPQQIPTTDNNNIKTIIASNLVPIIIIPNEDYHFKMIDIYLNTSKKIVFLNIRQLASKRNSINNSLWTQENLDILLKTANYHLEAYQQTLNSDTQSNQESLMVLDCCMRLAFIWATLVSGILTSQQKQQEKEPDHVMWWDLYPDNLQLCLRQWIEIIQRIFNNISGQNSDKLHLICLVWLASTISLFENDLDQPKTTETSYSLFIKTIKSRQDMINDTFVKSSLVITSFGFALIGVTTIDQTTELIQLLSTIWDNNNNQVTNNNNINNNNQLTNNKILPPTLENTSLIFKTIQNVFSTKFKLEHYNNEQDMVMALVAWTKSITEECYNLFYSSTQNSRFICLFIGSSIIHAIKRTKSIESLIPQAEKSLIIGKVQEIFYTMINQSNFLLKPYRIGLATSYCLSSIDFLSDKNASQQILLISLEVLLDDILGINGLLTEWLNKPSEINNIIIKKMESHKSTPLYLAIPSYIQSITSLILHLRDNDCNKLVLLKICDFTYNLNESWCQFIKEPSSNTFPKSSIRKSLDPTFQALFQSLSVLFFDISPVLTPMDSVVGIEMFCQIAFLTDDDIPIVNKAIKALVKNVSISECAIIRLIDKLPLAMMNPKDDTMACAKVIVYLNALDSVIISVPHNLILDHIVPNLFEYMEYPNTKLNTLVHSILGKIFTIPDFSLTVKMVPKYLKCSLQTFPTYTSVSSLYSVLVSIIESNQPTNPIILYAIKTLSIDAIKAMKQQPSSAINLNLTSKGIIKILYSLFLFIDVQIIHLVLKEISNVIKKAPNQKIRLDLCSELLTEITGNLDNNSKKNISLSFYLNLIKEIENQNQ
;
A
#
# COMPACT_ATOMS: atom_id res chain seq x y z
N MET A 1 73.41 26.27 -34.27
CA MET A 1 73.42 25.46 -35.50
C MET A 1 72.05 25.64 -36.13
N ILE A 2 71.93 26.31 -37.28
CA ILE A 2 71.92 25.71 -38.64
C ILE A 2 70.75 24.69 -38.72
N ASN A 3 69.67 24.86 -39.48
CA ASN A 3 69.28 25.82 -40.55
C ASN A 3 67.72 25.94 -40.57
N SER A 4 67.11 27.09 -40.89
CA SER A 4 66.60 27.52 -42.23
C SER A 4 65.74 26.44 -42.95
N THR A 5 64.57 26.69 -43.55
CA THR A 5 63.99 27.86 -44.26
C THR A 5 62.44 27.73 -44.27
N LEU A 6 61.61 28.80 -44.30
CA LEU A 6 61.15 29.55 -45.49
C LEU A 6 60.59 28.62 -46.62
N GLU A 7 59.44 28.84 -47.27
CA GLU A 7 58.62 30.07 -47.41
C GLU A 7 57.20 29.85 -48.02
N ASN A 8 56.32 30.86 -47.87
CA ASN A 8 55.31 31.41 -48.82
C ASN A 8 54.65 30.49 -49.88
N SER A 9 53.32 30.53 -50.14
CA SER A 9 52.59 31.75 -50.54
C SER A 9 51.08 31.53 -50.83
N ILE A 10 50.27 32.50 -50.41
CA ILE A 10 49.27 33.27 -51.19
C ILE A 10 48.52 32.54 -52.35
N LYS A 11 47.18 32.40 -52.23
CA LYS A 11 46.18 33.10 -53.10
C LYS A 11 44.71 32.74 -52.80
N LEU A 12 43.93 33.78 -52.46
CA LEU A 12 42.49 33.85 -52.72
C LEU A 12 42.23 33.80 -54.25
N PRO A 13 41.03 33.37 -54.67
CA PRO A 13 40.13 34.41 -55.19
C PRO A 13 38.66 34.24 -54.78
N LEU A 14 38.00 35.37 -54.50
CA LEU A 14 36.57 35.52 -54.78
C LEU A 14 36.37 35.76 -56.28
N LYS A 15 35.37 35.12 -56.91
CA LYS A 15 34.40 35.81 -57.80
C LYS A 15 33.24 34.93 -58.30
N SER A 16 32.13 35.64 -58.45
CA SER A 16 30.78 35.30 -58.94
C SER A 16 30.63 34.99 -60.44
N SER A 17 29.68 34.10 -60.78
CA SER A 17 28.79 34.11 -61.98
C SER A 17 27.86 32.87 -61.91
N THR A 18 26.52 32.86 -61.98
CA THR A 18 25.47 33.37 -62.92
C THR A 18 25.29 32.56 -64.21
N LEU A 19 24.01 32.18 -64.50
CA LEU A 19 23.47 31.46 -65.69
C LEU A 19 23.93 29.98 -65.80
N GLU A 20 23.21 28.97 -66.30
CA GLU A 20 21.80 28.71 -66.73
C GLU A 20 21.61 27.15 -66.76
N GLN A 21 20.48 26.47 -67.04
CA GLN A 21 19.13 26.80 -67.55
C GLN A 21 18.08 25.79 -66.98
N SER A 22 16.88 25.67 -67.60
CA SER A 22 15.78 24.71 -67.29
C SER A 22 15.64 23.59 -68.36
N PRO A 23 14.74 22.57 -68.22
CA PRO A 23 13.34 22.78 -68.69
C PRO A 23 12.20 21.94 -68.00
N THR A 24 11.01 22.55 -67.89
CA THR A 24 9.61 22.02 -68.12
C THR A 24 9.11 20.66 -67.57
N THR A 25 7.81 20.39 -67.26
CA THR A 25 6.56 21.11 -66.83
C THR A 25 5.44 20.07 -66.59
N ALA A 26 4.60 20.20 -65.54
CA ALA A 26 3.19 19.73 -65.41
C ALA A 26 2.72 19.98 -63.94
N VAL A 27 1.96 21.02 -63.59
CA VAL A 27 0.50 21.28 -63.76
C VAL A 27 -0.42 20.35 -62.91
N PRO A 28 -1.19 20.89 -61.93
CA PRO A 28 -2.15 20.15 -61.10
C PRO A 28 -3.65 20.49 -61.39
N PRO A 29 -4.61 19.71 -60.85
CA PRO A 29 -6.02 20.11 -60.67
C PRO A 29 -6.31 20.45 -59.19
N THR A 30 -6.73 21.66 -58.80
CA THR A 30 -8.06 22.33 -58.92
C THR A 30 -9.23 21.71 -58.13
N LYS A 31 -9.84 22.56 -57.27
CA LYS A 31 -11.14 22.38 -56.61
C LYS A 31 -12.31 22.49 -57.61
N PRO A 32 -13.53 22.12 -57.19
CA PRO A 32 -14.73 22.85 -57.57
C PRO A 32 -15.51 23.40 -56.37
N ASP A 33 -16.16 24.56 -56.57
CA ASP A 33 -17.13 25.18 -55.66
C ASP A 33 -18.49 25.36 -56.37
N THR A 34 -19.57 25.12 -55.62
CA THR A 34 -21.00 25.53 -55.75
C THR A 34 -21.63 26.01 -57.08
N GLN A 35 -22.86 25.51 -57.35
CA GLN A 35 -24.14 26.22 -57.61
C GLN A 35 -25.20 25.26 -58.22
N ASN A 36 -26.53 25.48 -58.25
CA ASN A 36 -27.52 26.06 -57.32
C ASN A 36 -28.95 25.87 -57.91
N GLN A 37 -30.02 25.68 -57.10
CA GLN A 37 -31.48 25.91 -57.35
C GLN A 37 -32.33 25.11 -56.31
N SER A 38 -32.91 25.74 -55.27
CA SER A 38 -34.28 26.32 -55.14
C SER A 38 -35.42 25.27 -55.14
N ILE A 39 -36.44 25.29 -54.26
CA ILE A 39 -37.43 26.36 -53.99
C ILE A 39 -38.11 26.22 -52.58
N ASN A 40 -38.32 27.38 -51.91
CA ASN A 40 -39.30 27.79 -50.84
C ASN A 40 -39.68 26.89 -49.61
N GLY A 41 -39.92 27.45 -48.41
CA GLY A 41 -39.75 28.85 -47.98
C GLY A 41 -40.29 29.22 -46.56
N THR A 42 -40.03 30.48 -46.15
CA THR A 42 -40.69 31.32 -45.10
C THR A 42 -40.70 30.83 -43.63
N ASN A 43 -39.93 31.46 -42.71
CA ASN A 43 -40.25 32.66 -41.88
C ASN A 43 -41.13 32.34 -40.63
N SER A 44 -40.93 32.88 -39.41
CA SER A 44 -39.98 33.90 -38.92
C SER A 44 -39.94 33.97 -37.37
N ILE A 45 -38.77 34.32 -36.80
CA ILE A 45 -38.55 35.33 -35.73
C ILE A 45 -39.53 35.37 -34.53
N ASN A 46 -39.05 35.07 -33.31
CA ASN A 46 -38.78 36.14 -32.34
C ASN A 46 -37.89 35.74 -31.13
N SER A 47 -37.22 36.76 -30.58
CA SER A 47 -36.22 36.70 -29.49
C SER A 47 -36.76 37.22 -28.15
N SER A 48 -35.87 37.25 -27.14
CA SER A 48 -35.99 37.91 -25.81
C SER A 48 -36.62 37.06 -24.69
N ASN A 49 -36.23 37.16 -23.42
CA ASN A 49 -34.99 37.51 -22.69
C ASN A 49 -35.35 37.45 -21.19
N ASN A 50 -34.33 37.45 -20.33
CA ASN A 50 -34.37 37.65 -18.87
C ASN A 50 -35.00 36.49 -18.04
N SER A 51 -34.38 35.81 -17.06
CA SER A 51 -33.24 36.03 -16.15
C SER A 51 -33.66 36.35 -14.69
N ILE A 52 -32.93 35.70 -13.75
CA ILE A 52 -32.49 36.22 -12.43
C ILE A 52 -33.40 35.99 -11.18
N ILE A 53 -32.89 35.09 -10.29
CA ILE A 53 -32.80 35.16 -8.79
C ILE A 53 -34.16 35.18 -8.01
N SER A 54 -34.41 34.58 -6.83
CA SER A 54 -33.65 34.19 -5.61
C SER A 54 -34.33 32.98 -4.92
N SER A 55 -33.62 32.00 -4.32
CA SER A 55 -33.16 31.89 -2.91
C SER A 55 -34.18 31.49 -1.81
N GLU A 56 -33.84 30.40 -1.09
CA GLU A 56 -34.00 30.17 0.37
C GLU A 56 -35.30 29.70 1.07
N GLN A 57 -35.14 28.55 1.76
CA GLN A 57 -35.41 28.26 3.20
C GLN A 57 -36.79 27.77 3.75
N GLN A 58 -36.64 26.87 4.74
CA GLN A 58 -37.54 26.48 5.86
C GLN A 58 -38.88 25.76 5.51
N GLN A 59 -39.22 24.57 6.02
CA GLN A 59 -39.28 23.96 7.38
C GLN A 59 -40.69 23.99 8.03
N GLN A 60 -41.19 22.77 8.29
CA GLN A 60 -41.95 22.33 9.49
C GLN A 60 -43.47 22.63 9.68
N GLN A 61 -44.17 21.55 10.12
CA GLN A 61 -45.36 21.51 10.99
C GLN A 61 -46.72 22.01 10.40
N VAL A 62 -47.93 21.52 10.77
CA VAL A 62 -48.36 20.49 11.74
C VAL A 62 -49.77 19.92 11.40
N GLN A 63 -50.12 18.77 12.01
CA GLN A 63 -51.43 18.13 12.36
C GLN A 63 -52.76 18.93 12.15
N GLN A 64 -53.99 18.36 12.05
CA GLN A 64 -54.61 17.02 12.21
C GLN A 64 -56.11 17.07 11.77
N VAL A 65 -56.89 16.01 12.07
CA VAL A 65 -58.35 16.02 12.40
C VAL A 65 -59.37 15.58 11.31
N GLN A 66 -59.66 14.27 11.33
CA GLN A 66 -60.97 13.61 11.47
C GLN A 66 -62.06 13.51 10.35
N GLN A 67 -62.50 12.25 10.19
CA GLN A 67 -63.89 11.76 10.13
C GLN A 67 -64.82 12.17 8.97
N ASN A 68 -65.22 11.18 8.15
CA ASN A 68 -66.51 10.43 8.25
C ASN A 68 -66.55 9.30 7.19
N LYS A 69 -67.05 8.08 7.47
CA LYS A 69 -68.42 7.55 7.24
C LYS A 69 -68.92 7.68 5.77
N ILE A 70 -69.58 6.70 5.12
CA ILE A 70 -69.98 5.31 5.47
C ILE A 70 -70.50 4.58 4.18
N GLN A 71 -70.52 3.23 4.17
CA GLN A 71 -71.32 2.31 3.32
C GLN A 71 -71.32 2.41 1.77
N TYR A 72 -71.14 1.26 1.09
CA TYR A 72 -72.27 0.49 0.50
C TYR A 72 -71.91 -1.00 0.29
N LEU A 73 -72.92 -1.88 0.35
CA LEU A 73 -72.89 -3.31 -0.05
C LEU A 73 -73.06 -3.41 -1.60
N ASN A 74 -73.03 -4.52 -2.36
CA ASN A 74 -73.11 -6.00 -2.20
C ASN A 74 -72.54 -6.62 -3.52
N SER A 75 -72.40 -7.92 -3.82
CA SER A 75 -72.39 -9.23 -3.10
C SER A 75 -71.78 -10.29 -4.05
N ASP A 76 -71.36 -11.47 -3.54
CA ASP A 76 -72.10 -12.74 -3.79
C ASP A 76 -71.51 -13.97 -3.05
N PRO A 77 -72.31 -15.03 -2.79
CA PRO A 77 -71.98 -16.08 -1.82
C PRO A 77 -71.82 -17.49 -2.44
N ASN A 78 -71.25 -18.44 -1.68
CA ASN A 78 -71.79 -19.81 -1.49
C ASN A 78 -70.83 -20.76 -0.74
N LYS A 79 -71.11 -21.05 0.53
CA LYS A 79 -71.62 -22.37 1.00
C LYS A 79 -71.73 -22.43 2.52
N LEU A 80 -72.76 -23.12 3.01
CA LEU A 80 -73.23 -23.12 4.39
C LEU A 80 -73.60 -24.56 4.78
N GLY A 81 -73.33 -24.96 6.03
CA GLY A 81 -73.77 -26.22 6.62
C GLY A 81 -72.73 -26.83 7.56
N GLN A 82 -73.03 -27.26 8.79
CA GLN A 82 -74.30 -27.24 9.54
C GLN A 82 -74.00 -27.05 11.05
N ILE A 83 -74.97 -26.52 11.81
CA ILE A 83 -74.94 -26.48 13.29
C ILE A 83 -76.23 -27.12 13.82
N SER A 84 -76.07 -28.10 14.72
CA SER A 84 -77.12 -28.72 15.55
C SER A 84 -76.40 -29.59 16.61
N THR A 85 -76.74 -29.65 17.90
CA THR A 85 -77.82 -29.01 18.68
C THR A 85 -77.39 -28.92 20.16
N ILE A 86 -77.92 -27.97 20.92
CA ILE A 86 -77.73 -27.88 22.38
C ILE A 86 -78.80 -28.73 23.09
N VAL A 87 -78.45 -29.93 23.58
CA VAL A 87 -79.13 -30.60 24.70
C VAL A 87 -78.11 -31.47 25.46
N ASN A 88 -77.54 -30.94 26.54
CA ASN A 88 -77.04 -31.71 27.71
C ASN A 88 -76.65 -30.78 28.87
N TYR A 89 -77.45 -29.72 29.07
CA TYR A 89 -77.38 -28.86 30.24
C TYR A 89 -78.07 -29.56 31.41
N LEU A 90 -77.38 -30.52 32.05
CA LEU A 90 -77.62 -31.03 33.42
C LEU A 90 -76.66 -32.20 33.73
N ASN A 91 -75.36 -31.93 33.84
CA ASN A 91 -74.48 -32.52 34.85
C ASN A 91 -73.06 -31.93 34.81
N ASN A 92 -72.39 -31.96 35.96
CA ASN A 92 -70.99 -31.56 36.20
C ASN A 92 -70.67 -30.05 36.14
N ASN A 93 -71.02 -29.36 37.23
CA ASN A 93 -70.13 -28.35 37.79
C ASN A 93 -68.72 -28.95 37.99
N ASN A 94 -67.73 -28.45 37.23
CA ASN A 94 -66.30 -28.35 37.57
C ASN A 94 -65.45 -28.19 36.29
N ASN A 95 -65.31 -26.96 35.76
CA ASN A 95 -64.20 -26.58 34.86
C ASN A 95 -64.15 -25.06 34.55
N ALA A 96 -63.96 -24.24 35.59
CA ALA A 96 -63.79 -22.78 35.47
C ALA A 96 -62.34 -22.32 35.73
N GLN A 97 -61.32 -23.09 35.31
CA GLN A 97 -59.91 -22.80 35.63
C GLN A 97 -58.90 -22.86 34.46
N ASN A 98 -59.33 -23.11 33.20
CA ASN A 98 -58.38 -23.38 32.10
C ASN A 98 -58.32 -22.32 30.97
N GLN A 99 -58.80 -21.08 31.18
CA GLN A 99 -58.61 -19.99 30.19
C GLN A 99 -57.49 -18.99 30.52
N ASN A 100 -56.89 -19.01 31.71
CA ASN A 100 -55.88 -18.01 32.10
C ASN A 100 -54.47 -18.24 31.49
N LYS A 101 -54.14 -19.46 31.04
CA LYS A 101 -52.75 -19.79 30.60
C LYS A 101 -52.28 -19.13 29.30
N LYS A 102 -53.16 -18.59 28.45
CA LYS A 102 -52.73 -17.86 27.23
C LYS A 102 -52.26 -16.42 27.50
N GLY A 103 -52.63 -15.82 28.64
CA GLY A 103 -52.16 -14.47 29.01
C GLY A 103 -50.69 -14.44 29.45
N GLU A 104 -50.22 -15.53 30.06
CA GLU A 104 -48.91 -15.58 30.75
C GLU A 104 -47.70 -15.65 29.81
N GLN A 105 -47.84 -16.18 28.59
CA GLN A 105 -46.76 -16.15 27.59
C GLN A 105 -46.77 -14.87 26.73
N TYR A 106 -47.93 -14.22 26.59
CA TYR A 106 -48.10 -13.07 25.71
C TYR A 106 -47.32 -11.85 26.19
N TRP A 107 -47.31 -11.57 27.49
CA TRP A 107 -46.61 -10.40 28.05
C TRP A 107 -45.09 -10.48 27.93
N CYS A 108 -44.47 -11.67 28.06
CA CYS A 108 -43.02 -11.86 27.88
C CYS A 108 -42.56 -11.53 26.46
N TRP A 109 -43.32 -11.97 25.45
CA TRP A 109 -43.05 -11.64 24.05
C TRP A 109 -43.29 -10.15 23.77
N LEU A 110 -44.36 -9.59 24.33
CA LEU A 110 -44.68 -8.17 24.25
C LEU A 110 -43.55 -7.30 24.85
N LEU A 111 -43.00 -7.70 26.00
CA LEU A 111 -41.84 -7.08 26.65
C LEU A 111 -40.63 -7.05 25.71
N LYS A 112 -40.32 -8.18 25.09
CA LYS A 112 -39.15 -8.36 24.21
C LYS A 112 -39.19 -7.41 23.01
N GLU A 113 -40.33 -7.32 22.32
CA GLU A 113 -40.48 -6.39 21.18
C GLU A 113 -40.53 -4.92 21.61
N TYR A 114 -41.21 -4.57 22.71
CA TYR A 114 -41.26 -3.15 23.12
C TYR A 114 -39.94 -2.65 23.74
N PHE A 115 -39.11 -3.51 24.34
CA PHE A 115 -37.75 -3.14 24.71
C PHE A 115 -36.84 -2.97 23.48
N ARG A 116 -37.02 -3.76 22.41
CA ARG A 116 -36.34 -3.55 21.11
C ARG A 116 -36.67 -2.18 20.49
N LEU A 117 -37.85 -1.62 20.78
CA LEU A 117 -38.36 -0.37 20.20
C LEU A 117 -38.07 0.90 21.04
N GLY A 118 -37.48 0.79 22.24
CA GLY A 118 -36.87 1.91 22.97
C GLY A 118 -37.77 3.10 23.37
N HIS A 119 -39.11 2.93 23.40
CA HIS A 119 -40.07 4.01 23.70
C HIS A 119 -40.56 3.98 25.15
N THR A 120 -40.20 4.99 25.93
CA THR A 120 -40.61 5.20 27.34
C THR A 120 -42.12 5.19 27.57
N ASN A 121 -42.91 5.71 26.63
CA ASN A 121 -44.37 5.72 26.72
C ASN A 121 -45.00 4.31 26.58
N SER A 122 -44.32 3.37 25.92
CA SER A 122 -44.79 1.98 25.80
C SER A 122 -44.51 1.19 27.08
N ILE A 123 -43.36 1.45 27.72
CA ILE A 123 -42.99 0.87 29.01
C ILE A 123 -44.02 1.26 30.10
N LEU A 124 -44.48 2.52 30.13
CA LEU A 124 -45.54 2.97 31.04
C LEU A 124 -46.87 2.23 30.86
N ARG A 125 -47.25 1.84 29.63
CA ARG A 125 -48.46 1.04 29.38
C ARG A 125 -48.33 -0.40 29.88
N ILE A 126 -47.14 -0.96 29.79
CA ILE A 126 -46.82 -2.30 30.30
C ILE A 126 -46.84 -2.31 31.83
N ILE A 127 -46.31 -1.28 32.49
CA ILE A 127 -46.36 -1.15 33.96
C ILE A 127 -47.81 -1.14 34.46
N ASN A 128 -48.67 -0.30 33.85
CA ASN A 128 -50.10 -0.28 34.17
C ASN A 128 -50.82 -1.63 33.93
N TYR A 129 -50.24 -2.53 33.12
CA TYR A 129 -50.76 -3.88 32.88
C TYR A 129 -50.18 -4.91 33.87
N LEU A 130 -48.89 -4.81 34.21
CA LEU A 130 -48.25 -5.63 35.24
C LEU A 130 -48.81 -5.35 36.64
N ASP A 131 -49.17 -4.10 36.95
CA ASP A 131 -49.86 -3.70 38.18
C ASP A 131 -51.26 -4.36 38.34
N GLN A 132 -51.81 -4.95 37.27
CA GLN A 132 -53.10 -5.66 37.28
C GLN A 132 -52.95 -7.18 37.41
N ILE A 133 -51.73 -7.72 37.42
CA ILE A 133 -51.46 -9.16 37.54
C ILE A 133 -51.18 -9.50 39.00
N SER A 134 -51.91 -10.47 39.56
CA SER A 134 -51.71 -10.94 40.93
C SER A 134 -50.32 -11.60 41.10
N PRO A 135 -49.58 -11.31 42.19
CA PRO A 135 -48.27 -11.91 42.45
C PRO A 135 -48.36 -13.44 42.59
N TYR A 136 -47.38 -14.15 42.02
CA TYR A 136 -47.29 -15.60 42.15
C TYR A 136 -46.66 -15.96 43.50
N ILE A 137 -47.45 -16.52 44.42
CA ILE A 137 -46.99 -16.80 45.79
C ILE A 137 -46.08 -18.03 45.80
N TYR A 138 -44.76 -17.80 45.82
CA TYR A 138 -43.78 -18.81 46.23
C TYR A 138 -43.93 -19.12 47.72
N ARG A 139 -43.81 -20.39 48.10
CA ARG A 139 -43.67 -20.79 49.51
C ARG A 139 -42.19 -20.80 49.87
N LEU A 140 -41.81 -20.07 50.93
CA LEU A 140 -40.41 -19.95 51.37
C LEU A 140 -39.71 -21.29 51.64
N ASN A 141 -40.48 -22.34 51.97
CA ASN A 141 -39.98 -23.69 52.25
C ASN A 141 -39.24 -24.35 51.06
N ASP A 142 -39.34 -23.82 49.84
CA ASP A 142 -38.57 -24.33 48.69
C ASP A 142 -37.09 -23.88 48.72
N PHE A 143 -36.73 -22.91 49.57
CA PHE A 143 -35.37 -22.34 49.67
C PHE A 143 -34.57 -22.78 50.89
N CYS A 144 -35.20 -23.33 51.94
CA CYS A 144 -34.52 -23.73 53.17
C CYS A 144 -34.61 -25.25 53.40
N ILE A 145 -33.48 -25.88 53.71
CA ILE A 145 -33.42 -27.26 54.24
C ILE A 145 -32.65 -27.23 55.55
N ASP A 146 -33.27 -27.75 56.61
CA ASP A 146 -32.60 -28.00 57.87
C ASP A 146 -31.41 -28.96 57.69
N SER A 147 -30.19 -28.47 57.91
CA SER A 147 -28.96 -29.27 57.89
C SER A 147 -28.80 -30.06 59.20
N SER A 148 -29.74 -30.95 59.52
CA SER A 148 -29.76 -31.67 60.81
C SER A 148 -30.35 -33.09 60.78
N SER A 149 -30.26 -33.81 59.65
CA SER A 149 -30.34 -35.29 59.68
C SER A 149 -29.59 -35.97 58.53
N SER A 150 -29.12 -37.20 58.81
CA SER A 150 -28.51 -38.17 57.88
C SER A 150 -27.16 -37.83 57.20
N SER A 151 -26.06 -37.85 57.96
CA SER A 151 -24.76 -38.35 57.46
C SER A 151 -23.76 -38.75 58.57
N GLN A 152 -24.21 -39.56 59.55
CA GLN A 152 -23.34 -40.09 60.62
C GLN A 152 -22.89 -41.55 60.36
N GLN A 153 -22.82 -41.98 59.09
CA GLN A 153 -22.62 -43.40 58.71
C GLN A 153 -21.62 -43.66 57.57
N GLN A 154 -20.72 -42.72 57.23
CA GLN A 154 -19.63 -42.95 56.26
C GLN A 154 -18.27 -42.44 56.74
N GLN A 155 -17.86 -42.83 57.95
CA GLN A 155 -16.55 -42.47 58.52
C GLN A 155 -15.69 -43.67 58.96
N GLN A 156 -15.90 -44.87 58.39
CA GLN A 156 -15.16 -46.09 58.73
C GLN A 156 -14.61 -46.94 57.55
N GLN A 157 -14.59 -46.43 56.31
CA GLN A 157 -14.06 -47.19 55.16
C GLN A 157 -13.05 -46.46 54.23
N GLN A 158 -12.40 -45.38 54.68
CA GLN A 158 -11.27 -44.77 53.96
C GLN A 158 -10.07 -44.44 54.87
N GLN A 159 -9.60 -45.44 55.64
CA GLN A 159 -8.33 -45.36 56.38
C GLN A 159 -7.29 -46.43 55.98
N GLN A 160 -7.50 -47.14 54.85
CA GLN A 160 -6.51 -48.06 54.28
C GLN A 160 -6.41 -47.93 52.76
N GLN A 161 -5.89 -46.79 52.27
CA GLN A 161 -5.18 -46.66 50.99
C GLN A 161 -4.54 -45.27 50.80
N GLN A 162 -3.83 -44.78 51.83
CA GLN A 162 -2.94 -43.61 51.70
C GLN A 162 -1.52 -43.94 52.19
N GLN A 163 -0.84 -44.82 51.46
CA GLN A 163 0.62 -44.78 51.33
C GLN A 163 0.96 -45.07 49.86
N GLN A 164 1.97 -44.38 49.33
CA GLN A 164 2.44 -44.41 47.93
C GLN A 164 1.51 -43.75 46.89
N GLN A 165 1.53 -42.41 46.84
CA GLN A 165 2.09 -41.68 45.68
C GLN A 165 2.22 -40.18 46.02
N GLN A 166 3.41 -39.78 46.46
CA GLN A 166 3.84 -38.40 46.38
C GLN A 166 4.58 -38.22 45.04
N GLN A 167 4.01 -37.47 44.11
CA GLN A 167 4.73 -36.46 43.31
C GLN A 167 3.77 -35.67 42.41
N GLN A 168 4.02 -34.37 42.31
CA GLN A 168 3.47 -33.42 41.33
C GLN A 168 1.93 -33.30 41.25
N GLN A 169 1.32 -32.77 42.30
CA GLN A 169 0.15 -31.91 42.09
C GLN A 169 0.65 -30.50 41.72
N GLN A 170 0.47 -30.09 40.46
CA GLN A 170 0.30 -28.66 40.16
C GLN A 170 -0.94 -28.15 40.91
N PRO A 171 -1.01 -26.85 41.26
CA PRO A 171 -2.24 -26.32 41.83
C PRO A 171 -3.33 -26.41 40.77
N ILE A 172 -4.25 -27.37 40.94
CA ILE A 172 -5.53 -27.34 40.25
C ILE A 172 -6.21 -26.07 40.73
N VAL A 173 -6.11 -25.02 39.91
CA VAL A 173 -6.99 -23.86 40.02
C VAL A 173 -8.38 -24.43 39.77
N ASN A 174 -9.11 -24.67 40.86
CA ASN A 174 -10.53 -24.98 40.82
C ASN A 174 -11.21 -23.79 40.13
N THR A 175 -11.39 -23.93 38.81
CA THR A 175 -12.26 -23.08 38.01
C THR A 175 -13.63 -23.20 38.65
N SER A 176 -14.00 -22.14 39.37
CA SER A 176 -15.12 -22.18 40.29
C SER A 176 -16.39 -22.30 39.47
N LYS A 177 -16.88 -23.53 39.31
CA LYS A 177 -18.17 -23.78 38.68
C LYS A 177 -19.25 -23.25 39.62
N TYR A 178 -19.72 -22.03 39.35
CA TYR A 178 -20.75 -21.33 40.13
C TYR A 178 -22.13 -21.93 39.87
N ILE A 179 -22.31 -23.19 40.30
CA ILE A 179 -23.56 -23.92 40.17
C ILE A 179 -24.53 -23.43 41.26
N TYR A 180 -25.53 -22.65 40.85
CA TYR A 180 -26.71 -22.41 41.68
C TYR A 180 -27.50 -23.72 41.76
N TYR A 181 -27.30 -24.49 42.84
CA TYR A 181 -27.95 -25.79 43.01
C TYR A 181 -29.45 -25.63 43.28
N PHE A 182 -30.27 -25.97 42.28
CA PHE A 182 -31.61 -26.49 42.53
C PHE A 182 -31.55 -28.01 42.69
N LYS A 183 -32.50 -28.60 43.43
CA LYS A 183 -32.68 -30.06 43.54
C LYS A 183 -33.24 -30.66 42.23
N SER A 184 -32.42 -30.68 41.20
CA SER A 184 -32.61 -31.49 39.99
C SER A 184 -31.30 -32.15 39.61
N LYS A 185 -31.35 -33.39 39.12
CA LYS A 185 -30.16 -34.11 38.60
C LYS A 185 -29.40 -33.22 37.60
N SER A 186 -28.08 -33.39 37.52
CA SER A 186 -27.22 -32.64 36.60
C SER A 186 -27.60 -32.88 35.13
N ILE A 187 -28.49 -32.03 34.62
CA ILE A 187 -28.90 -31.96 33.21
C ILE A 187 -28.10 -30.81 32.58
N ILE A 188 -26.77 -30.90 32.70
CA ILE A 188 -25.84 -30.01 32.00
C ILE A 188 -25.30 -30.84 30.84
N ASP A 189 -25.61 -30.42 29.61
CA ASP A 189 -24.96 -30.92 28.39
C ASP A 189 -23.44 -30.84 28.57
N GLU A 190 -22.73 -31.95 28.36
CA GLU A 190 -21.28 -32.02 28.61
C GLU A 190 -20.49 -30.98 27.80
N LYS A 191 -20.98 -30.62 26.60
CA LYS A 191 -20.45 -29.50 25.78
C LYS A 191 -20.44 -28.17 26.54
N ARG A 192 -21.45 -27.95 27.38
CA ARG A 192 -21.65 -26.76 28.23
C ARG A 192 -21.00 -26.89 29.62
N SER A 193 -20.11 -27.84 29.83
CA SER A 193 -19.39 -28.00 31.10
C SER A 193 -18.02 -27.30 31.15
N THR A 194 -17.62 -26.67 30.03
CA THR A 194 -16.27 -26.17 29.70
C THR A 194 -15.97 -24.73 30.13
N PHE A 195 -16.99 -23.95 30.52
CA PHE A 195 -16.87 -22.56 30.94
C PHE A 195 -17.55 -22.32 32.31
N PRO A 196 -17.23 -21.22 33.02
CA PRO A 196 -18.00 -20.79 34.19
C PRO A 196 -19.37 -20.24 33.76
N PHE A 197 -20.36 -21.12 33.73
CA PHE A 197 -21.75 -20.75 33.50
C PHE A 197 -22.44 -20.31 34.79
N LEU A 198 -23.29 -19.29 34.67
CA LEU A 198 -24.19 -18.85 35.73
C LEU A 198 -25.60 -19.35 35.41
N PHE A 199 -26.01 -20.40 36.12
CA PHE A 199 -27.32 -21.00 35.98
C PHE A 199 -28.37 -20.17 36.73
N ILE A 200 -29.39 -19.68 36.01
CA ILE A 200 -30.47 -18.91 36.62
C ILE A 200 -31.81 -19.43 36.07
N PRO A 201 -32.53 -20.31 36.81
CA PRO A 201 -33.74 -20.91 36.29
C PRO A 201 -34.87 -19.89 36.21
N ASN A 202 -35.42 -19.70 35.00
CA ASN A 202 -36.58 -18.87 34.73
C ASN A 202 -36.32 -17.38 35.06
N LEU A 203 -35.17 -16.86 34.60
CA LEU A 203 -34.69 -15.51 34.93
C LEU A 203 -35.74 -14.42 34.67
N LEU A 204 -36.50 -14.50 33.57
CA LEU A 204 -37.56 -13.53 33.25
C LEU A 204 -38.70 -13.49 34.29
N ARG A 205 -39.00 -14.62 34.95
CA ARG A 205 -40.04 -14.73 35.99
C ARG A 205 -39.53 -14.23 37.35
N GLN A 206 -38.29 -14.56 37.70
CA GLN A 206 -37.64 -13.96 38.87
C GLN A 206 -37.59 -12.43 38.78
N ARG A 207 -37.49 -11.86 37.56
CA ARG A 207 -37.56 -10.41 37.32
C ARG A 207 -38.94 -9.81 37.58
N SER A 208 -40.05 -10.47 37.23
CA SER A 208 -41.39 -9.96 37.57
C SER A 208 -41.63 -9.93 39.08
N ASP A 209 -41.17 -10.97 39.78
CA ASP A 209 -41.31 -11.06 41.24
C ASP A 209 -40.46 -9.99 41.96
N LEU A 210 -39.28 -9.68 41.41
CA LEU A 210 -38.46 -8.54 41.85
C LEU A 210 -39.17 -7.20 41.66
N PHE A 211 -39.74 -6.92 40.48
CA PHE A 211 -40.49 -5.67 40.28
C PHE A 211 -41.71 -5.55 41.19
N LEU A 212 -42.38 -6.68 41.52
CA LEU A 212 -43.48 -6.72 42.50
C LEU A 212 -43.00 -6.38 43.92
N LEU A 213 -41.84 -6.89 44.35
CA LEU A 213 -41.23 -6.56 45.65
C LEU A 213 -40.82 -5.08 45.75
N PHE A 214 -40.37 -4.48 44.64
CA PHE A 214 -40.12 -3.04 44.55
C PHE A 214 -41.42 -2.21 44.61
N ASN A 215 -42.56 -2.72 44.13
CA ASN A 215 -43.82 -1.96 44.04
C ASN A 215 -44.49 -1.59 45.39
N ASN A 216 -43.80 -1.76 46.53
CA ASN A 216 -44.18 -1.32 47.87
C ASN A 216 -44.20 0.22 48.04
N LYS A 217 -45.00 0.94 47.25
CA LYS A 217 -45.32 2.39 47.27
C LYS A 217 -44.17 3.42 47.22
N LYS A 218 -42.91 3.03 47.49
CA LYS A 218 -41.72 3.91 47.45
C LYS A 218 -40.91 3.77 46.15
N PHE A 219 -40.89 2.59 45.55
CA PHE A 219 -40.01 2.23 44.43
C PHE A 219 -40.78 2.21 43.09
N THR A 220 -41.38 3.34 42.70
CA THR A 220 -42.08 3.40 41.40
C THR A 220 -41.08 3.20 40.26
N PHE A 221 -41.48 2.49 39.20
CA PHE A 221 -40.60 2.26 38.03
C PHE A 221 -40.12 3.58 37.40
N ARG A 222 -40.88 4.67 37.53
CA ARG A 222 -40.47 6.02 37.13
C ARG A 222 -39.24 6.52 37.88
N ASN A 223 -39.13 6.23 39.18
CA ASN A 223 -37.94 6.54 39.97
C ASN A 223 -36.76 5.66 39.53
N ILE A 224 -36.98 4.36 39.28
CA ILE A 224 -35.94 3.45 38.73
C ILE A 224 -35.36 4.01 37.42
N LEU A 225 -36.25 4.40 36.49
CA LEU A 225 -35.89 4.98 35.21
C LEU A 225 -35.10 6.29 35.35
N TYR A 226 -35.50 7.16 36.28
CA TYR A 226 -34.85 8.45 36.55
C TYR A 226 -33.47 8.29 37.19
N SER A 227 -33.34 7.40 38.17
CA SER A 227 -32.05 7.06 38.80
C SER A 227 -31.07 6.49 37.78
N LEU A 228 -31.53 5.59 36.91
CA LEU A 228 -30.69 4.94 35.90
C LEU A 228 -30.40 5.84 34.68
N SER A 229 -31.32 6.73 34.28
CA SER A 229 -31.04 7.73 33.24
C SER A 229 -29.96 8.71 33.67
N ASN A 230 -29.98 9.11 34.94
CA ASN A 230 -29.02 10.06 35.50
C ASN A 230 -27.72 9.39 35.97
N GLY A 231 -27.61 8.06 35.85
CA GLY A 231 -26.41 7.30 36.24
C GLY A 231 -26.13 7.26 37.74
N ASN A 232 -27.13 7.57 38.58
CA ASN A 232 -26.96 7.53 40.02
C ASN A 232 -27.64 6.28 40.61
N ILE A 233 -26.86 5.21 40.76
CA ILE A 233 -27.32 3.95 41.39
C ILE A 233 -27.62 4.13 42.89
N GLU A 234 -27.09 5.16 43.57
CA GLU A 234 -27.37 5.40 44.99
C GLU A 234 -28.85 5.71 45.23
N LEU A 235 -29.52 6.38 44.28
CA LEU A 235 -30.97 6.63 44.33
C LEU A 235 -31.82 5.35 44.26
N LEU A 236 -31.24 4.21 43.86
CA LEU A 236 -31.86 2.87 43.96
C LEU A 236 -31.51 2.14 45.26
N LEU A 237 -30.42 2.54 45.94
CA LEU A 237 -29.85 1.87 47.11
C LEU A 237 -29.96 2.71 48.39
N LEU A 238 -30.80 3.75 48.39
CA LEU A 238 -31.02 4.62 49.55
C LEU A 238 -31.50 3.83 50.79
N PRO A 239 -30.98 4.14 51.99
CA PRO A 239 -31.09 3.28 53.17
C PRO A 239 -32.50 3.13 53.77
N ASP A 240 -33.47 3.95 53.37
CA ASP A 240 -34.87 3.90 53.82
C ASP A 240 -35.69 2.72 53.22
N ILE A 241 -35.01 1.84 52.49
CA ILE A 241 -35.58 0.73 51.73
C ILE A 241 -34.79 -0.53 52.06
N LYS A 242 -35.21 -1.22 53.13
CA LYS A 242 -34.66 -2.53 53.50
C LYS A 242 -35.00 -3.54 52.41
N ILE A 243 -34.05 -3.77 51.50
CA ILE A 243 -34.05 -4.96 50.65
C ILE A 243 -33.91 -6.17 51.58
N ASP A 244 -34.84 -7.12 51.50
CA ASP A 244 -34.78 -8.32 52.33
C ASP A 244 -33.50 -9.10 52.03
N LYS A 245 -32.82 -9.60 53.08
CA LYS A 245 -31.55 -10.32 52.93
C LYS A 245 -31.69 -11.55 52.03
N ASN A 246 -32.89 -12.12 51.93
CA ASN A 246 -33.18 -13.33 51.15
C ASN A 246 -33.25 -13.11 49.62
N LEU A 247 -33.03 -11.90 49.12
CA LEU A 247 -33.21 -11.56 47.70
C LEU A 247 -32.04 -12.08 46.83
N PRO A 248 -32.29 -12.74 45.67
CA PRO A 248 -31.22 -13.18 44.78
C PRO A 248 -30.57 -11.98 44.06
N ILE A 249 -29.34 -11.67 44.46
CA ILE A 249 -28.56 -10.50 44.00
C ILE A 249 -28.31 -10.53 42.48
N VAL A 250 -28.12 -11.72 41.92
CA VAL A 250 -27.75 -11.91 40.51
C VAL A 250 -28.83 -11.38 39.55
N PRO A 251 -30.11 -11.81 39.64
CA PRO A 251 -31.23 -11.16 38.96
C PRO A 251 -31.31 -9.64 39.16
N PHE A 252 -31.05 -9.12 40.37
CA PHE A 252 -31.10 -7.68 40.64
C PHE A 252 -30.01 -6.90 39.87
N LEU A 253 -28.77 -7.37 39.87
CA LEU A 253 -27.68 -6.78 39.07
C LEU A 253 -27.97 -6.87 37.57
N LEU A 254 -28.53 -8.00 37.09
CA LEU A 254 -28.93 -8.17 35.70
C LEU A 254 -30.08 -7.23 35.31
N ILE A 255 -31.02 -6.93 36.21
CA ILE A 255 -32.06 -5.90 36.00
C ILE A 255 -31.42 -4.52 35.84
N ILE A 256 -30.46 -4.14 36.68
CA ILE A 256 -29.78 -2.83 36.60
C ILE A 256 -29.07 -2.67 35.25
N VAL A 257 -28.26 -3.66 34.85
CA VAL A 257 -27.59 -3.71 33.55
C VAL A 257 -28.59 -3.62 32.39
N TYR A 258 -29.67 -4.39 32.46
CA TYR A 258 -30.70 -4.45 31.40
C TYR A 258 -31.52 -3.16 31.28
N ILE A 259 -31.92 -2.53 32.39
CA ILE A 259 -32.67 -1.26 32.32
C ILE A 259 -31.76 -0.15 31.82
N LYS A 260 -30.50 -0.08 32.25
CA LYS A 260 -29.53 0.91 31.74
C LYS A 260 -29.41 0.82 30.21
N LEU A 261 -29.28 -0.39 29.70
CA LEU A 261 -29.27 -0.70 28.26
C LEU A 261 -30.50 -0.23 27.49
N CYS A 262 -31.68 -0.26 28.10
CA CYS A 262 -32.91 0.24 27.49
C CYS A 262 -32.97 1.78 27.45
N VAL A 263 -32.09 2.47 28.20
CA VAL A 263 -32.04 3.93 28.34
C VAL A 263 -30.89 4.55 27.54
N SER A 264 -29.76 3.85 27.37
CA SER A 264 -28.61 4.33 26.61
C SER A 264 -28.81 4.21 25.09
N LYS A 265 -29.44 5.25 24.50
CA LYS A 265 -29.63 5.39 23.05
C LYS A 265 -28.30 5.62 22.30
N GLY A 266 -27.56 4.55 22.03
CA GLY A 266 -26.45 4.51 21.06
C GLY A 266 -25.13 3.97 21.61
N GLU A 267 -24.81 4.23 22.87
CA GLU A 267 -23.55 3.81 23.51
C GLU A 267 -23.70 2.52 24.33
N MET A 268 -24.22 1.45 23.72
CA MET A 268 -24.57 0.22 24.45
C MET A 268 -23.40 -0.35 25.26
N THR A 269 -22.25 -0.59 24.62
CA THR A 269 -21.13 -1.31 25.24
C THR A 269 -20.50 -0.56 26.43
N ARG A 270 -20.22 0.73 26.26
CA ARG A 270 -19.59 1.57 27.30
C ARG A 270 -20.49 1.75 28.51
N THR A 271 -21.77 2.06 28.30
CA THR A 271 -22.72 2.31 29.40
C THR A 271 -22.99 1.07 30.27
N ILE A 272 -22.81 -0.15 29.74
CA ILE A 272 -22.82 -1.39 30.53
C ILE A 272 -21.60 -1.48 31.44
N ILE A 273 -20.39 -1.29 30.88
CA ILE A 273 -19.14 -1.37 31.63
C ILE A 273 -19.11 -0.29 32.72
N ASP A 274 -19.45 0.96 32.39
CA ASP A 274 -19.52 2.07 33.35
C ASP A 274 -20.54 1.80 34.48
N SER A 275 -21.67 1.12 34.18
CA SER A 275 -22.66 0.77 35.20
C SER A 275 -22.26 -0.43 36.06
N LEU A 276 -21.55 -1.41 35.48
CA LEU A 276 -20.95 -2.51 36.25
C LEU A 276 -19.81 -2.02 37.16
N LEU A 277 -19.03 -1.02 36.70
CA LEU A 277 -18.02 -0.32 37.50
C LEU A 277 -18.66 0.49 38.63
N ASP A 278 -19.74 1.23 38.38
CA ASP A 278 -20.47 1.95 39.44
C ASP A 278 -21.07 0.96 40.47
N CYS A 279 -21.66 -0.15 40.01
CA CYS A 279 -22.05 -1.26 40.88
C CYS A 279 -20.86 -1.81 41.69
N GLN A 280 -19.68 -1.97 41.10
CA GLN A 280 -18.48 -2.49 41.77
C GLN A 280 -17.98 -1.53 42.86
N GLN A 281 -17.89 -0.23 42.56
CA GLN A 281 -17.51 0.81 43.53
C GLN A 281 -18.50 0.88 44.69
N LYS A 282 -19.77 0.57 44.44
CA LYS A 282 -20.88 0.60 45.41
C LYS A 282 -21.29 -0.78 45.94
N VAL A 283 -20.43 -1.81 45.85
CA VAL A 283 -20.74 -3.17 46.36
C VAL A 283 -21.13 -3.17 47.84
N HIS A 284 -20.59 -2.25 48.64
CA HIS A 284 -20.93 -2.08 50.06
C HIS A 284 -22.39 -1.63 50.31
N LEU A 285 -23.11 -1.17 49.28
CA LEU A 285 -24.53 -0.81 49.31
C LEU A 285 -25.44 -1.93 48.77
N LEU A 286 -24.87 -3.01 48.22
CA LEU A 286 -25.63 -4.18 47.80
C LEU A 286 -25.91 -5.06 49.03
N PRO A 287 -27.08 -5.73 49.11
CA PRO A 287 -27.35 -6.66 50.21
C PRO A 287 -26.31 -7.79 50.17
N ILE A 288 -25.64 -8.03 51.31
CA ILE A 288 -24.66 -9.11 51.45
C ILE A 288 -25.38 -10.30 52.10
N HIS A 289 -25.32 -11.46 51.44
CA HIS A 289 -25.73 -12.74 52.02
C HIS A 289 -24.68 -13.22 53.02
N ASP A 290 -25.11 -13.65 54.20
CA ASP A 290 -24.20 -14.20 55.22
C ASP A 290 -23.83 -15.69 54.97
N GLU A 291 -24.41 -16.33 53.94
CA GLU A 291 -24.14 -17.73 53.60
C GLU A 291 -22.90 -17.92 52.72
N SER A 292 -22.00 -18.78 53.18
CA SER A 292 -20.67 -19.06 52.59
C SER A 292 -20.68 -19.80 51.24
N LEU A 293 -21.85 -20.09 50.67
CA LEU A 293 -22.03 -20.75 49.38
C LEU A 293 -22.17 -19.78 48.19
N ILE A 294 -22.40 -18.49 48.46
CA ILE A 294 -22.64 -17.49 47.40
C ILE A 294 -21.32 -16.85 46.96
N CYS A 295 -21.11 -16.77 45.64
CA CYS A 295 -19.94 -16.16 45.04
C CYS A 295 -19.75 -14.71 45.53
N ASN A 296 -18.52 -14.34 45.88
CA ASN A 296 -18.18 -12.97 46.25
C ASN A 296 -18.66 -12.00 45.16
N ILE A 297 -19.52 -11.04 45.51
CA ILE A 297 -20.17 -10.12 44.57
C ILE A 297 -19.12 -9.36 43.73
N ASN A 298 -17.96 -9.05 44.31
CA ASN A 298 -16.85 -8.43 43.57
C ASN A 298 -16.27 -9.35 42.49
N GLN A 299 -16.19 -10.65 42.75
CA GLN A 299 -15.72 -11.64 41.79
C GLN A 299 -16.76 -11.85 40.67
N LEU A 300 -18.04 -11.92 41.02
CA LEU A 300 -19.13 -11.97 40.04
C LEU A 300 -19.13 -10.74 39.11
N LEU A 301 -19.10 -9.53 39.68
CA LEU A 301 -19.04 -8.28 38.91
C LEU A 301 -17.77 -8.21 38.05
N SER A 302 -16.61 -8.61 38.60
CA SER A 302 -15.37 -8.71 37.84
C SER A 302 -15.50 -9.65 36.64
N SER A 303 -16.08 -10.84 36.82
CA SER A 303 -16.29 -11.81 35.75
C SER A 303 -17.37 -11.37 34.74
N MET A 304 -18.36 -10.58 35.15
CA MET A 304 -19.32 -9.95 34.23
C MET A 304 -18.67 -8.84 33.40
N MET A 305 -17.81 -7.99 34.00
CA MET A 305 -17.06 -6.95 33.28
C MET A 305 -15.99 -7.52 32.34
N GLN A 306 -15.34 -8.60 32.74
CA GLN A 306 -14.42 -9.38 31.89
C GLN A 306 -15.17 -10.22 30.85
N VAL A 307 -16.50 -10.28 30.90
CA VAL A 307 -17.36 -11.03 29.98
C VAL A 307 -17.04 -12.54 29.96
N THR A 308 -16.51 -13.07 31.07
CA THR A 308 -16.14 -14.49 31.20
C THR A 308 -17.29 -15.40 31.62
N ILE A 309 -18.39 -14.83 32.13
CA ILE A 309 -19.62 -15.56 32.46
C ILE A 309 -20.52 -15.70 31.22
N ARG A 310 -21.18 -16.84 31.09
CA ARG A 310 -22.32 -17.04 30.19
C ARG A 310 -23.54 -17.50 30.99
N PHE A 311 -24.71 -17.06 30.56
CA PHE A 311 -25.98 -17.36 31.23
C PHE A 311 -26.57 -18.67 30.68
N ILE A 312 -27.24 -19.44 31.54
CA ILE A 312 -28.09 -20.56 31.12
C ILE A 312 -29.49 -20.34 31.71
N ASP A 313 -30.51 -20.32 30.83
CA ASP A 313 -31.92 -20.16 31.16
C ASP A 313 -32.73 -21.09 30.25
N TRP A 314 -33.30 -22.14 30.85
CA TRP A 314 -33.87 -23.30 30.15
C TRP A 314 -35.28 -23.58 30.65
N ASP A 315 -36.12 -24.13 29.76
CA ASP A 315 -37.42 -24.65 30.15
C ASP A 315 -37.27 -26.11 30.65
N PHE A 316 -37.66 -26.33 31.91
CA PHE A 316 -37.57 -27.62 32.57
C PHE A 316 -38.47 -28.68 31.93
N GLU A 317 -39.59 -28.29 31.31
CA GLU A 317 -40.54 -29.21 30.68
C GLU A 317 -40.12 -29.59 29.25
N THR A 318 -39.76 -28.61 28.42
CA THR A 318 -39.42 -28.87 27.00
C THR A 318 -37.94 -29.15 26.75
N LYS A 319 -37.06 -28.89 27.73
CA LYS A 319 -35.58 -28.92 27.60
C LYS A 319 -35.02 -28.01 26.50
N GLN A 320 -35.81 -27.07 25.99
CA GLN A 320 -35.36 -26.08 25.02
C GLN A 320 -34.80 -24.85 25.75
N LEU A 321 -33.87 -24.15 25.10
CA LEU A 321 -33.31 -22.90 25.61
C LEU A 321 -34.39 -21.82 25.58
N LEU A 322 -34.49 -21.03 26.64
CA LEU A 322 -35.40 -19.90 26.65
C LEU A 322 -34.83 -18.76 25.80
N PRO A 323 -35.66 -18.00 25.05
CA PRO A 323 -35.19 -16.86 24.25
C PRO A 323 -34.50 -15.73 25.04
N SER A 324 -34.55 -15.79 26.38
CA SER A 324 -33.81 -14.95 27.32
C SER A 324 -32.31 -15.28 27.39
N GLU A 325 -31.95 -16.57 27.40
CA GLU A 325 -30.56 -17.04 27.38
C GLU A 325 -29.82 -16.46 26.17
N VAL A 326 -30.40 -16.69 24.99
CA VAL A 326 -29.85 -16.27 23.70
C VAL A 326 -29.66 -14.76 23.64
N TYR A 327 -30.63 -13.97 24.11
CA TYR A 327 -30.56 -12.51 24.09
C TYR A 327 -29.43 -11.96 24.98
N LEU A 328 -29.27 -12.49 26.20
CA LEU A 328 -28.22 -12.04 27.11
C LEU A 328 -26.83 -12.46 26.64
N ASN A 329 -26.70 -13.70 26.14
CA ASN A 329 -25.41 -14.15 25.60
C ASN A 329 -25.06 -13.43 24.29
N GLU A 330 -26.02 -13.10 23.41
CA GLU A 330 -25.80 -12.21 22.25
C GLU A 330 -25.28 -10.82 22.64
N LEU A 331 -25.89 -10.22 23.65
CA LEU A 331 -25.49 -8.91 24.17
C LEU A 331 -24.05 -8.96 24.70
N PHE A 332 -23.74 -9.93 25.56
CA PHE A 332 -22.39 -10.08 26.11
C PHE A 332 -21.37 -10.42 25.03
N GLU A 333 -21.73 -11.19 24.00
CA GLU A 333 -20.84 -11.45 22.86
C GLU A 333 -20.54 -10.19 22.04
N VAL A 334 -21.53 -9.31 21.83
CA VAL A 334 -21.31 -7.99 21.22
C VAL A 334 -20.36 -7.14 22.07
N ILE A 335 -20.52 -7.12 23.40
CA ILE A 335 -19.59 -6.41 24.31
C ILE A 335 -18.18 -6.98 24.16
N TYR A 336 -18.06 -8.32 24.14
CA TYR A 336 -16.77 -9.01 24.09
C TYR A 336 -15.97 -8.69 22.83
N LEU A 337 -16.66 -8.59 21.69
CA LEU A 337 -16.05 -8.39 20.38
C LEU A 337 -15.88 -6.91 20.01
N THR A 338 -16.70 -6.00 20.56
CA THR A 338 -16.66 -4.55 20.25
C THR A 338 -16.08 -3.67 21.36
N GLY A 339 -15.95 -4.16 22.60
CA GLY A 339 -15.48 -3.38 23.75
C GLY A 339 -14.01 -2.96 23.73
N ARG A 340 -13.25 -3.38 22.71
CA ARG A 340 -11.80 -3.19 22.61
C ARG A 340 -11.38 -1.72 22.43
N ASP A 341 -12.08 -0.98 21.58
CA ASP A 341 -11.69 0.39 21.18
C ASP A 341 -11.75 1.40 22.35
N PHE A 342 -12.43 1.04 23.44
CA PHE A 342 -12.60 1.90 24.62
C PHE A 342 -11.46 1.79 25.64
N LEU A 343 -10.60 0.76 25.57
CA LEU A 343 -9.55 0.52 26.59
C LEU A 343 -8.20 1.16 26.25
N ASP A 344 -7.83 1.31 24.97
CA ASP A 344 -6.51 1.83 24.57
C ASP A 344 -6.34 3.35 24.80
N LEU A 345 -7.43 4.10 25.01
CA LEU A 345 -7.43 5.52 25.40
C LEU A 345 -6.65 5.81 26.70
N SER A 346 -6.44 4.80 27.55
CA SER A 346 -5.70 4.93 28.82
C SER A 346 -4.18 5.02 28.67
N LYS A 347 -3.61 4.62 27.52
CA LYS A 347 -2.14 4.53 27.33
C LYS A 347 -1.51 5.81 26.77
N SER A 348 -2.30 6.72 26.21
CA SER A 348 -1.83 7.87 25.43
C SER A 348 -1.48 9.14 26.23
N GLN A 349 -1.46 9.13 27.57
CA GLN A 349 -1.20 10.34 28.38
C GLN A 349 0.12 10.36 29.19
N ASN A 350 0.88 9.26 29.29
CA ASN A 350 2.06 9.18 30.15
C ASN A 350 3.39 9.06 29.38
N HIS A 351 3.82 10.09 28.63
CA HIS A 351 5.21 10.21 28.13
C HIS A 351 5.66 11.68 27.93
N GLN A 352 6.12 12.32 29.02
CA GLN A 352 7.15 13.38 29.00
C GLN A 352 8.12 13.14 30.19
N GLN A 353 9.41 13.45 29.97
CA GLN A 353 10.58 13.12 30.81
C GLN A 353 10.90 14.25 31.85
N PRO A 354 12.02 14.28 32.64
CA PRO A 354 13.20 13.39 32.76
C PRO A 354 13.71 13.06 34.20
N GLN A 355 14.94 12.52 34.27
CA GLN A 355 15.68 11.88 35.38
C GLN A 355 16.17 12.80 36.52
N GLN A 356 16.38 12.26 37.74
CA GLN A 356 17.69 12.24 38.47
C GLN A 356 17.67 11.51 39.86
N ILE A 357 18.47 10.43 39.98
CA ILE A 357 19.32 9.87 41.09
C ILE A 357 18.95 9.97 42.62
N PRO A 358 19.61 9.28 43.59
CA PRO A 358 18.89 8.41 44.55
C PRO A 358 19.17 8.66 46.06
N THR A 359 18.40 8.01 46.97
CA THR A 359 18.92 7.45 48.26
C THR A 359 17.88 6.65 49.06
N THR A 360 18.36 5.54 49.65
CA THR A 360 17.97 4.91 50.95
C THR A 360 16.52 4.55 51.29
N ASP A 361 16.30 3.23 51.41
CA ASP A 361 15.57 2.50 52.46
C ASP A 361 14.68 3.28 53.45
N ASN A 362 13.39 2.93 53.47
CA ASN A 362 12.86 2.20 54.63
C ASN A 362 11.57 1.41 54.33
N ASN A 363 11.35 0.36 55.11
CA ASN A 363 10.21 -0.55 54.99
C ASN A 363 8.90 0.04 55.56
N ASN A 364 7.78 -0.61 55.20
CA ASN A 364 6.42 -0.45 55.75
C ASN A 364 5.60 0.75 55.27
N ILE A 365 4.94 0.60 54.12
CA ILE A 365 3.47 0.61 54.00
C ILE A 365 3.12 -0.26 52.77
N LYS A 366 2.49 -1.41 53.00
CA LYS A 366 2.06 -2.34 51.95
C LYS A 366 0.55 -2.60 52.04
N THR A 367 -0.23 -1.51 51.97
CA THR A 367 -1.69 -1.56 51.92
C THR A 367 -2.26 -0.27 51.33
N ILE A 368 -3.31 -0.40 50.52
CA ILE A 368 -4.19 0.70 50.03
C ILE A 368 -3.55 1.68 49.02
N ILE A 369 -3.14 1.19 47.83
CA ILE A 369 -3.51 1.80 46.53
C ILE A 369 -3.70 0.65 45.52
N ALA A 370 -4.90 0.08 45.46
CA ALA A 370 -5.30 -0.95 44.49
C ALA A 370 -6.72 -0.69 43.99
N SER A 371 -7.01 0.57 43.69
CA SER A 371 -8.26 1.06 43.12
C SER A 371 -7.96 1.88 41.87
N ASN A 372 -8.79 1.73 40.83
CA ASN A 372 -8.73 2.42 39.53
C ASN A 372 -7.79 1.85 38.45
N LEU A 373 -7.47 0.55 38.51
CA LEU A 373 -7.20 -0.21 37.27
C LEU A 373 -8.50 -0.89 36.84
N VAL A 374 -9.09 -0.41 35.74
CA VAL A 374 -10.21 -1.09 35.06
C VAL A 374 -9.74 -2.50 34.69
N PRO A 375 -10.52 -3.57 34.99
CA PRO A 375 -10.12 -4.93 34.64
C PRO A 375 -9.90 -5.03 33.13
N ILE A 376 -8.67 -5.37 32.72
CA ILE A 376 -8.32 -5.55 31.31
C ILE A 376 -9.14 -6.75 30.80
N ILE A 377 -9.98 -6.53 29.78
CA ILE A 377 -10.69 -7.61 29.11
C ILE A 377 -9.66 -8.56 28.52
N ILE A 378 -9.62 -9.79 29.02
CA ILE A 378 -8.67 -10.80 28.60
C ILE A 378 -9.02 -11.19 27.16
N ILE A 379 -8.05 -11.05 26.25
CA ILE A 379 -8.21 -11.43 24.84
C ILE A 379 -8.52 -12.93 24.79
N PRO A 380 -9.61 -13.37 24.13
CA PRO A 380 -9.88 -14.79 23.96
C PRO A 380 -8.73 -15.45 23.21
N ASN A 381 -8.30 -16.61 23.71
CA ASN A 381 -7.66 -17.59 22.84
C ASN A 381 -8.67 -17.97 21.75
N GLU A 382 -8.23 -18.16 20.51
CA GLU A 382 -9.11 -18.25 19.34
C GLU A 382 -10.02 -19.50 19.35
N ASP A 383 -9.59 -20.53 20.08
CA ASP A 383 -10.37 -21.73 20.45
C ASP A 383 -11.72 -21.39 21.13
N TYR A 384 -11.80 -20.25 21.83
CA TYR A 384 -13.03 -19.71 22.39
C TYR A 384 -14.12 -19.51 21.32
N HIS A 385 -13.73 -18.95 20.17
CA HIS A 385 -14.68 -18.57 19.13
C HIS A 385 -15.27 -19.81 18.44
N PHE A 386 -14.47 -20.87 18.22
CA PHE A 386 -14.96 -22.15 17.73
C PHE A 386 -15.97 -22.79 18.69
N LYS A 387 -15.68 -22.78 19.99
CA LYS A 387 -16.60 -23.29 21.02
C LYS A 387 -17.92 -22.51 21.08
N MET A 388 -17.89 -21.19 20.95
CA MET A 388 -19.12 -20.39 20.85
C MET A 388 -19.91 -20.70 19.57
N ILE A 389 -19.24 -21.00 18.45
CA ILE A 389 -19.93 -21.40 17.22
C ILE A 389 -20.66 -22.74 17.39
N ASP A 390 -20.02 -23.78 17.95
CA ASP A 390 -20.68 -25.09 18.17
C ASP A 390 -21.88 -24.99 19.13
N ILE A 391 -21.75 -24.24 20.23
CA ILE A 391 -22.83 -24.06 21.22
C ILE A 391 -24.05 -23.33 20.63
N TYR A 392 -23.82 -22.34 19.76
CA TYR A 392 -24.88 -21.43 19.28
C TYR A 392 -25.32 -21.67 17.83
N LEU A 393 -24.75 -22.63 17.10
CA LEU A 393 -25.02 -22.85 15.67
C LEU A 393 -26.53 -22.91 15.34
N ASN A 394 -27.27 -23.69 16.11
CA ASN A 394 -28.71 -23.91 15.91
C ASN A 394 -29.61 -22.90 16.65
N THR A 395 -29.05 -21.95 17.41
CA THR A 395 -29.80 -21.16 18.41
C THR A 395 -29.58 -19.65 18.31
N SER A 396 -28.44 -19.18 17.79
CA SER A 396 -28.23 -17.77 17.40
C SER A 396 -27.30 -17.64 16.19
N LYS A 397 -27.90 -17.33 15.03
CA LYS A 397 -27.16 -16.94 13.81
C LYS A 397 -26.25 -15.72 14.05
N LYS A 398 -26.59 -14.84 14.99
CA LYS A 398 -25.85 -13.60 15.28
C LYS A 398 -24.57 -13.87 16.08
N ILE A 399 -24.61 -14.74 17.10
CA ILE A 399 -23.40 -15.16 17.83
C ILE A 399 -22.41 -15.84 16.87
N VAL A 400 -22.92 -16.74 16.02
CA VAL A 400 -22.14 -17.43 14.98
C VAL A 400 -21.50 -16.43 14.02
N PHE A 401 -22.29 -15.52 13.44
CA PHE A 401 -21.80 -14.49 12.52
C PHE A 401 -20.70 -13.60 13.13
N LEU A 402 -20.86 -13.19 14.39
CA LEU A 402 -19.88 -12.35 15.06
C LEU A 402 -18.57 -13.11 15.33
N ASN A 403 -18.64 -14.35 15.80
CA ASN A 403 -17.47 -15.19 16.08
C ASN A 403 -16.72 -15.60 14.82
N ILE A 404 -17.42 -16.08 13.78
CA ILE A 404 -16.79 -16.49 12.51
C ILE A 404 -16.15 -15.29 11.80
N ARG A 405 -16.76 -14.10 11.88
CA ARG A 405 -16.20 -12.86 11.34
C ARG A 405 -14.96 -12.41 12.11
N GLN A 406 -14.94 -12.58 13.43
CA GLN A 406 -13.77 -12.27 14.25
C GLN A 406 -12.59 -13.17 13.89
N LEU A 407 -12.80 -14.50 13.84
CA LEU A 407 -11.80 -15.46 13.36
C LEU A 407 -11.30 -15.10 11.96
N ALA A 408 -12.21 -14.86 11.01
CA ALA A 408 -11.88 -14.50 9.64
C ALA A 408 -11.27 -13.09 9.47
N SER A 409 -11.17 -12.28 10.54
CA SER A 409 -10.41 -11.02 10.55
C SER A 409 -8.94 -11.22 10.95
N LYS A 410 -8.64 -12.24 11.77
CA LYS A 410 -7.32 -12.54 12.35
C LYS A 410 -6.43 -13.42 11.46
N ARG A 411 -6.59 -13.34 10.14
CA ARG A 411 -6.11 -14.37 9.17
C ARG A 411 -4.64 -14.77 9.27
N ASN A 412 -3.77 -13.85 9.70
CA ASN A 412 -2.32 -14.07 9.75
C ASN A 412 -1.80 -14.36 11.17
N SER A 413 -2.68 -14.46 12.18
CA SER A 413 -2.31 -14.68 13.59
C SER A 413 -2.90 -15.95 14.21
N ILE A 414 -3.56 -16.80 13.41
CA ILE A 414 -4.12 -18.07 13.91
C ILE A 414 -2.99 -19.06 14.11
N ASN A 415 -2.73 -19.43 15.37
CA ASN A 415 -1.71 -20.42 15.74
C ASN A 415 -2.04 -21.80 15.15
N ASN A 416 -1.01 -22.54 14.71
CA ASN A 416 -1.19 -23.85 14.06
C ASN A 416 -1.93 -24.88 14.95
N SER A 417 -1.74 -24.81 16.27
CA SER A 417 -2.38 -25.68 17.27
C SER A 417 -3.90 -25.55 17.37
N LEU A 418 -4.50 -24.52 16.77
CA LEU A 418 -5.96 -24.30 16.77
C LEU A 418 -6.69 -25.09 15.70
N TRP A 419 -5.99 -25.54 14.65
CA TRP A 419 -6.56 -26.31 13.54
C TRP A 419 -6.77 -27.78 13.91
N THR A 420 -7.39 -28.04 15.06
CA THR A 420 -7.80 -29.38 15.49
C THR A 420 -8.90 -29.93 14.58
N GLN A 421 -9.03 -31.26 14.51
CA GLN A 421 -10.12 -31.91 13.79
C GLN A 421 -11.51 -31.41 14.27
N GLU A 422 -11.69 -31.24 15.58
CA GLU A 422 -12.93 -30.70 16.16
C GLU A 422 -13.26 -29.28 15.65
N ASN A 423 -12.28 -28.36 15.64
CA ASN A 423 -12.50 -26.99 15.17
C ASN A 423 -12.80 -26.91 13.66
N LEU A 424 -12.26 -27.84 12.87
CA LEU A 424 -12.58 -27.99 11.44
C LEU A 424 -13.99 -28.56 11.23
N ASP A 425 -14.39 -29.57 11.99
CA ASP A 425 -15.76 -30.12 11.97
C ASP A 425 -16.79 -29.05 12.34
N ILE A 426 -16.46 -28.15 13.28
CA ILE A 426 -17.32 -27.01 13.65
C ILE A 426 -17.49 -26.03 12.47
N LEU A 427 -16.40 -25.69 11.76
CA LEU A 427 -16.49 -24.87 10.53
C LEU A 427 -17.33 -25.55 9.45
N LEU A 428 -17.19 -26.87 9.30
CA LEU A 428 -17.86 -27.67 8.29
C LEU A 428 -19.37 -27.76 8.53
N LYS A 429 -19.76 -28.02 9.79
CA LYS A 429 -21.17 -27.93 10.25
C LYS A 429 -21.74 -26.53 10.05
N THR A 430 -20.96 -25.49 10.35
CA THR A 430 -21.38 -24.08 10.19
C THR A 430 -21.63 -23.74 8.72
N ALA A 431 -20.74 -24.15 7.83
CA ALA A 431 -20.90 -23.93 6.39
C ALA A 431 -22.13 -24.69 5.84
N ASN A 432 -22.32 -25.96 6.19
CA ASN A 432 -23.51 -26.73 5.78
C ASN A 432 -24.81 -26.09 6.29
N TYR A 433 -24.89 -25.71 7.57
CA TYR A 433 -26.08 -25.08 8.15
C TYR A 433 -26.44 -23.77 7.45
N HIS A 434 -25.47 -22.89 7.18
CA HIS A 434 -25.73 -21.62 6.49
C HIS A 434 -26.03 -21.79 5.00
N LEU A 435 -25.50 -22.84 4.36
CA LEU A 435 -25.85 -23.20 2.99
C LEU A 435 -27.30 -23.69 2.87
N GLU A 436 -27.74 -24.54 3.81
CA GLU A 436 -29.12 -25.02 3.89
C GLU A 436 -30.10 -23.89 4.26
N ALA A 437 -29.71 -23.02 5.19
CA ALA A 437 -30.48 -21.82 5.50
C ALA A 437 -30.68 -20.94 4.27
N TYR A 438 -29.62 -20.68 3.49
CA TYR A 438 -29.69 -19.90 2.25
C TYR A 438 -30.61 -20.56 1.20
N GLN A 439 -30.55 -21.88 1.03
CA GLN A 439 -31.46 -22.62 0.14
C GLN A 439 -32.93 -22.47 0.57
N GLN A 440 -33.21 -22.45 1.87
CA GLN A 440 -34.57 -22.28 2.42
C GLN A 440 -35.09 -20.84 2.28
N THR A 441 -34.24 -19.82 2.33
CA THR A 441 -34.61 -18.39 2.28
C THR A 441 -34.53 -17.75 0.89
N LEU A 442 -34.22 -18.54 -0.15
CA LEU A 442 -33.98 -18.08 -1.53
C LEU A 442 -35.13 -17.21 -2.12
N ASN A 443 -36.37 -17.42 -1.66
CA ASN A 443 -37.58 -16.80 -2.20
C ASN A 443 -38.25 -15.74 -1.30
N SER A 444 -37.76 -15.47 -0.08
CA SER A 444 -38.56 -14.76 0.94
C SER A 444 -37.89 -13.61 1.68
N ASP A 445 -36.56 -13.58 1.85
CA ASP A 445 -35.89 -12.54 2.64
C ASP A 445 -34.47 -12.22 2.15
N THR A 446 -34.26 -10.99 1.70
CA THR A 446 -32.96 -10.53 1.18
C THR A 446 -31.89 -10.36 2.26
N GLN A 447 -32.27 -10.08 3.52
CA GLN A 447 -31.29 -9.78 4.56
C GLN A 447 -30.65 -11.07 5.10
N SER A 448 -31.45 -12.08 5.45
CA SER A 448 -30.91 -13.37 5.93
C SER A 448 -30.11 -14.12 4.86
N ASN A 449 -30.41 -13.91 3.58
CA ASN A 449 -29.60 -14.38 2.45
C ASN A 449 -28.20 -13.70 2.43
N GLN A 450 -28.11 -12.39 2.66
CA GLN A 450 -26.82 -11.69 2.74
C GLN A 450 -26.00 -12.12 3.96
N GLU A 451 -26.62 -12.24 5.14
CA GLU A 451 -25.94 -12.71 6.35
C GLU A 451 -25.36 -14.12 6.16
N SER A 452 -26.12 -15.04 5.56
CA SER A 452 -25.67 -16.41 5.27
C SER A 452 -24.51 -16.43 4.26
N LEU A 453 -24.55 -15.61 3.21
CA LEU A 453 -23.43 -15.45 2.27
C LEU A 453 -22.17 -14.89 2.94
N MET A 454 -22.30 -13.96 3.90
CA MET A 454 -21.15 -13.44 4.65
C MET A 454 -20.55 -14.48 5.59
N VAL A 455 -21.36 -15.33 6.24
CA VAL A 455 -20.85 -16.46 7.03
C VAL A 455 -20.09 -17.43 6.13
N LEU A 456 -20.64 -17.77 4.96
CA LEU A 456 -19.98 -18.65 4.00
C LEU A 456 -18.65 -18.06 3.48
N ASP A 457 -18.57 -16.75 3.17
CA ASP A 457 -17.30 -16.07 2.81
C ASP A 457 -16.27 -16.15 3.95
N CYS A 458 -16.69 -16.04 5.22
CA CYS A 458 -15.82 -16.20 6.38
C CYS A 458 -15.35 -17.66 6.57
N CYS A 459 -16.26 -18.63 6.51
CA CYS A 459 -15.94 -20.06 6.60
C CYS A 459 -14.95 -20.48 5.52
N MET A 460 -15.21 -20.14 4.24
CA MET A 460 -14.33 -20.49 3.13
C MET A 460 -12.95 -19.85 3.23
N ARG A 461 -12.82 -18.65 3.81
CA ARG A 461 -11.53 -18.01 4.08
C ARG A 461 -10.74 -18.71 5.17
N LEU A 462 -11.40 -19.16 6.23
CA LEU A 462 -10.76 -19.92 7.31
C LEU A 462 -10.32 -21.29 6.80
N ALA A 463 -11.19 -21.98 6.06
CA ALA A 463 -10.86 -23.24 5.38
C ALA A 463 -9.72 -23.07 4.37
N PHE A 464 -9.59 -21.91 3.71
CA PHE A 464 -8.47 -21.61 2.80
C PHE A 464 -7.14 -21.41 3.56
N ILE A 465 -7.14 -20.69 4.69
CA ILE A 465 -5.93 -20.54 5.52
C ILE A 465 -5.42 -21.92 5.96
N TRP A 466 -6.32 -22.76 6.49
CA TRP A 466 -6.00 -24.15 6.82
C TRP A 466 -5.47 -24.93 5.62
N ALA A 467 -6.17 -24.93 4.48
CA ALA A 467 -5.73 -25.61 3.27
C ALA A 467 -4.33 -25.18 2.79
N THR A 468 -3.99 -23.89 2.87
CA THR A 468 -2.67 -23.37 2.51
C THR A 468 -1.55 -23.72 3.50
N LEU A 469 -1.90 -24.03 4.75
CA LEU A 469 -0.95 -24.55 5.75
C LEU A 469 -0.68 -26.04 5.49
N VAL A 470 -1.73 -26.86 5.33
CA VAL A 470 -1.61 -28.31 5.08
C VAL A 470 -0.92 -28.60 3.74
N SER A 471 -1.25 -27.87 2.67
CA SER A 471 -0.60 -28.00 1.35
C SER A 471 0.83 -27.46 1.27
N GLY A 472 1.35 -26.86 2.34
CA GLY A 472 2.71 -26.31 2.39
C GLY A 472 2.95 -25.04 1.57
N ILE A 473 1.93 -24.51 0.88
CA ILE A 473 2.05 -23.41 -0.09
C ILE A 473 2.56 -22.09 0.54
N LEU A 474 2.19 -21.78 1.79
CA LEU A 474 2.55 -20.51 2.47
C LEU A 474 3.77 -20.59 3.43
N THR A 475 4.58 -21.65 3.35
CA THR A 475 5.51 -22.05 4.43
C THR A 475 6.73 -21.14 4.72
N SER A 476 6.91 -19.99 4.08
CA SER A 476 8.21 -19.30 4.03
C SER A 476 8.48 -18.19 5.07
N GLN A 477 7.59 -17.91 6.03
CA GLN A 477 7.85 -16.87 7.07
C GLN A 477 7.64 -17.35 8.51
N GLN A 478 6.59 -18.11 8.82
CA GLN A 478 6.32 -18.55 10.20
C GLN A 478 7.24 -19.69 10.66
N LYS A 479 7.54 -20.67 9.79
CA LYS A 479 8.43 -21.81 10.10
C LYS A 479 9.88 -21.42 10.49
N GLN A 480 10.31 -20.18 10.26
CA GLN A 480 11.64 -19.70 10.69
C GLN A 480 11.65 -19.08 12.09
N GLN A 481 10.49 -18.76 12.66
CA GLN A 481 10.39 -18.15 14.00
C GLN A 481 10.01 -19.18 15.08
N GLU A 482 9.22 -20.21 14.74
CA GLU A 482 8.87 -21.31 15.64
C GLU A 482 9.93 -22.42 15.56
N LYS A 483 10.99 -22.32 16.37
CA LYS A 483 12.07 -23.32 16.50
C LYS A 483 11.77 -24.47 17.47
N GLU A 484 10.51 -24.79 17.72
CA GLU A 484 10.15 -25.94 18.57
C GLU A 484 9.92 -27.20 17.69
N PRO A 485 10.75 -28.26 17.84
CA PRO A 485 10.80 -29.36 16.88
C PRO A 485 9.70 -30.43 17.05
N ASP A 486 8.87 -30.35 18.10
CA ASP A 486 8.08 -31.50 18.57
C ASP A 486 6.56 -31.45 18.23
N HIS A 487 6.07 -30.40 17.58
CA HIS A 487 4.64 -30.30 17.19
C HIS A 487 4.35 -30.99 15.85
N VAL A 488 4.26 -32.33 15.89
CA VAL A 488 3.68 -33.13 14.81
C VAL A 488 2.18 -32.81 14.68
N MET A 489 1.70 -32.50 13.48
CA MET A 489 0.30 -32.12 13.27
C MET A 489 -0.58 -33.35 13.10
N TRP A 490 -1.86 -33.25 13.49
CA TRP A 490 -2.76 -34.41 13.45
C TRP A 490 -2.99 -34.94 12.02
N TRP A 491 -2.92 -34.08 11.00
CA TRP A 491 -3.07 -34.48 9.60
C TRP A 491 -1.84 -35.24 9.06
N ASP A 492 -0.67 -35.07 9.68
CA ASP A 492 0.53 -35.86 9.38
C ASP A 492 0.44 -37.27 10.02
N LEU A 493 -0.28 -37.38 11.15
CA LEU A 493 -0.51 -38.63 11.88
C LEU A 493 -1.70 -39.45 11.36
N TYR A 494 -2.71 -38.78 10.80
CA TYR A 494 -3.99 -39.36 10.39
C TYR A 494 -4.39 -38.91 8.97
N PRO A 495 -3.66 -39.32 7.91
CA PRO A 495 -3.94 -38.91 6.53
C PRO A 495 -5.35 -39.30 6.06
N ASP A 496 -5.89 -40.45 6.50
CA ASP A 496 -7.26 -40.87 6.17
C ASP A 496 -8.32 -39.86 6.66
N ASN A 497 -8.12 -39.31 7.87
CA ASN A 497 -9.01 -38.28 8.44
C ASN A 497 -8.87 -36.95 7.67
N LEU A 498 -7.67 -36.63 7.19
CA LEU A 498 -7.45 -35.48 6.30
C LEU A 498 -8.22 -35.66 4.98
N GLN A 499 -8.10 -36.82 4.32
CA GLN A 499 -8.82 -37.12 3.07
C GLN A 499 -10.35 -37.01 3.27
N LEU A 500 -10.87 -37.54 4.37
CA LEU A 500 -12.30 -37.46 4.68
C LEU A 500 -12.77 -36.01 4.90
N CYS A 501 -12.00 -35.21 5.64
CA CYS A 501 -12.28 -33.79 5.85
C CYS A 501 -12.25 -32.99 4.54
N LEU A 502 -11.23 -33.22 3.69
CA LEU A 502 -11.12 -32.57 2.38
C LEU A 502 -12.28 -32.91 1.44
N ARG A 503 -12.75 -34.16 1.43
CA ARG A 503 -13.93 -34.59 0.65
C ARG A 503 -15.21 -33.89 1.08
N GLN A 504 -15.44 -33.77 2.39
CA GLN A 504 -16.60 -33.04 2.93
C GLN A 504 -16.56 -31.54 2.55
N TRP A 505 -15.38 -30.93 2.50
CA TRP A 505 -15.23 -29.56 1.96
C TRP A 505 -15.49 -29.47 0.46
N ILE A 506 -15.08 -30.47 -0.34
CA ILE A 506 -15.44 -30.55 -1.77
C ILE A 506 -16.95 -30.62 -1.95
N GLU A 507 -17.67 -31.44 -1.18
CA GLU A 507 -19.13 -31.53 -1.24
C GLU A 507 -19.81 -30.19 -0.94
N ILE A 508 -19.34 -29.47 0.09
CA ILE A 508 -19.82 -28.11 0.40
C ILE A 508 -19.55 -27.15 -0.77
N ILE A 509 -18.34 -27.16 -1.34
CA ILE A 509 -17.97 -26.30 -2.46
C ILE A 509 -18.81 -26.62 -3.71
N GLN A 510 -19.04 -27.89 -4.01
CA GLN A 510 -19.90 -28.34 -5.10
C GLN A 510 -21.34 -27.87 -4.88
N ARG A 511 -21.88 -28.00 -3.65
CA ARG A 511 -23.18 -27.43 -3.27
C ARG A 511 -23.19 -25.90 -3.39
N ILE A 512 -22.11 -25.18 -3.08
CA ILE A 512 -22.00 -23.71 -3.24
C ILE A 512 -22.03 -23.32 -4.72
N PHE A 513 -21.31 -24.03 -5.61
CA PHE A 513 -21.33 -23.75 -7.05
C PHE A 513 -22.68 -24.06 -7.71
N ASN A 514 -23.39 -25.07 -7.22
CA ASN A 514 -24.68 -25.50 -7.78
C ASN A 514 -25.88 -24.68 -7.25
N ASN A 515 -25.89 -24.35 -5.95
CA ASN A 515 -27.08 -23.80 -5.29
C ASN A 515 -27.05 -22.28 -5.08
N ILE A 516 -25.87 -21.65 -5.11
CA ILE A 516 -25.74 -20.20 -4.92
C ILE A 516 -25.56 -19.53 -6.28
N SER A 517 -26.44 -18.56 -6.59
CA SER A 517 -26.39 -17.76 -7.81
C SER A 517 -26.76 -16.29 -7.52
N GLY A 518 -26.15 -15.35 -8.25
CA GLY A 518 -26.42 -13.92 -8.16
C GLY A 518 -25.15 -13.07 -8.08
N GLN A 519 -25.25 -11.75 -8.34
CA GLN A 519 -24.08 -10.86 -8.45
C GLN A 519 -23.17 -10.83 -7.21
N ASN A 520 -23.69 -11.15 -6.03
CA ASN A 520 -22.92 -11.20 -4.78
C ASN A 520 -22.19 -12.55 -4.56
N SER A 521 -22.46 -13.59 -5.35
CA SER A 521 -21.87 -14.92 -5.16
C SER A 521 -20.49 -15.08 -5.80
N ASP A 522 -20.16 -14.30 -6.83
CA ASP A 522 -18.87 -14.36 -7.55
C ASP A 522 -17.66 -14.38 -6.62
N LYS A 523 -17.70 -13.53 -5.59
CA LYS A 523 -16.64 -13.42 -4.57
C LYS A 523 -16.47 -14.71 -3.77
N LEU A 524 -17.57 -15.38 -3.40
CA LEU A 524 -17.56 -16.66 -2.71
C LEU A 524 -17.06 -17.77 -3.65
N HIS A 525 -17.58 -17.82 -4.88
CA HIS A 525 -17.17 -18.76 -5.91
C HIS A 525 -15.67 -18.67 -6.24
N LEU A 526 -15.10 -17.46 -6.31
CA LEU A 526 -13.65 -17.27 -6.49
C LEU A 526 -12.81 -17.78 -5.31
N ILE A 527 -13.31 -17.68 -4.07
CA ILE A 527 -12.60 -18.23 -2.90
C ILE A 527 -12.67 -19.75 -2.92
N CYS A 528 -13.81 -20.34 -3.26
CA CYS A 528 -13.96 -21.78 -3.47
C CYS A 528 -13.02 -22.30 -4.58
N LEU A 529 -12.89 -21.55 -5.69
CA LEU A 529 -11.98 -21.86 -6.79
C LEU A 529 -10.51 -21.88 -6.33
N VAL A 530 -10.09 -20.85 -5.59
CA VAL A 530 -8.75 -20.73 -5.01
C VAL A 530 -8.49 -21.81 -3.95
N TRP A 531 -9.50 -22.18 -3.17
CA TRP A 531 -9.43 -23.29 -2.20
C TRP A 531 -9.20 -24.64 -2.89
N LEU A 532 -9.99 -24.97 -3.92
CA LEU A 532 -9.82 -26.19 -4.70
C LEU A 532 -8.43 -26.26 -5.30
N ALA A 533 -7.95 -25.17 -5.89
CA ALA A 533 -6.61 -25.10 -6.43
C ALA A 533 -5.51 -25.37 -5.38
N SER A 534 -5.65 -24.82 -4.17
CA SER A 534 -4.69 -25.00 -3.08
C SER A 534 -4.66 -26.41 -2.47
N THR A 535 -5.70 -27.22 -2.68
CA THR A 535 -5.81 -28.58 -2.12
C THR A 535 -5.47 -29.69 -3.12
N ILE A 536 -5.14 -29.39 -4.37
CA ILE A 536 -4.87 -30.41 -5.40
C ILE A 536 -3.73 -31.36 -5.02
N SER A 537 -2.64 -30.86 -4.41
CA SER A 537 -1.52 -31.72 -3.95
C SER A 537 -1.86 -32.64 -2.78
N LEU A 538 -2.98 -32.41 -2.09
CA LEU A 538 -3.38 -33.17 -0.91
C LEU A 538 -4.19 -34.43 -1.23
N PHE A 539 -4.56 -34.65 -2.50
CA PHE A 539 -5.27 -35.85 -2.92
C PHE A 539 -4.30 -36.86 -3.54
N GLU A 540 -4.29 -38.07 -2.99
CA GLU A 540 -3.56 -39.18 -3.58
C GLU A 540 -4.25 -39.65 -4.87
N ASN A 541 -3.45 -40.10 -5.84
CA ASN A 541 -3.95 -40.63 -7.11
C ASN A 541 -4.45 -42.08 -6.91
N ASP A 542 -5.52 -42.23 -6.13
CA ASP A 542 -6.14 -43.53 -5.83
C ASP A 542 -6.74 -44.17 -7.10
N LEU A 543 -5.96 -45.05 -7.72
CA LEU A 543 -6.37 -45.87 -8.87
C LEU A 543 -7.50 -46.86 -8.51
N ASP A 544 -7.69 -47.17 -7.23
CA ASP A 544 -8.58 -48.21 -6.73
C ASP A 544 -9.92 -47.70 -6.15
N GLN A 545 -10.15 -46.38 -6.08
CA GLN A 545 -11.42 -45.83 -5.60
C GLN A 545 -12.50 -45.71 -6.70
N PRO A 546 -13.79 -45.87 -6.36
CA PRO A 546 -14.86 -45.81 -7.35
C PRO A 546 -14.91 -44.43 -8.03
N LYS A 547 -15.03 -44.44 -9.37
CA LYS A 547 -14.99 -43.28 -10.29
C LYS A 547 -16.06 -42.19 -10.07
N THR A 548 -16.80 -42.22 -8.95
CA THR A 548 -17.96 -41.39 -8.65
C THR A 548 -17.68 -40.23 -7.69
N THR A 549 -16.53 -40.20 -7.00
CA THR A 549 -16.16 -39.10 -6.10
C THR A 549 -15.31 -38.05 -6.83
N GLU A 550 -15.82 -36.82 -6.94
CA GLU A 550 -15.05 -35.70 -7.51
C GLU A 550 -13.89 -35.31 -6.60
N THR A 551 -12.67 -35.25 -7.15
CA THR A 551 -11.47 -34.71 -6.49
C THR A 551 -11.36 -33.20 -6.68
N SER A 552 -10.54 -32.51 -5.86
CA SER A 552 -10.30 -31.06 -6.00
C SER A 552 -9.87 -30.67 -7.42
N TYR A 553 -9.03 -31.48 -8.07
CA TYR A 553 -8.63 -31.26 -9.47
C TYR A 553 -9.83 -31.36 -10.42
N SER A 554 -10.58 -32.47 -10.36
CA SER A 554 -11.72 -32.69 -11.28
C SER A 554 -12.80 -31.61 -11.15
N LEU A 555 -13.12 -31.19 -9.92
CA LEU A 555 -14.09 -30.12 -9.68
C LEU A 555 -13.54 -28.74 -10.08
N PHE A 556 -12.25 -28.46 -9.87
CA PHE A 556 -11.60 -27.23 -10.35
C PHE A 556 -11.70 -27.11 -11.88
N ILE A 557 -11.30 -28.17 -12.62
CA ILE A 557 -11.35 -28.20 -14.08
C ILE A 557 -12.79 -28.04 -14.61
N LYS A 558 -13.74 -28.78 -14.02
CA LYS A 558 -15.18 -28.68 -14.34
C LYS A 558 -15.75 -27.28 -14.09
N THR A 559 -15.33 -26.63 -13.00
CA THR A 559 -15.77 -25.28 -12.64
C THR A 559 -15.16 -24.23 -13.58
N ILE A 560 -13.86 -24.26 -13.83
CA ILE A 560 -13.18 -23.36 -14.78
C ILE A 560 -13.80 -23.45 -16.17
N LYS A 561 -14.06 -24.66 -16.67
CA LYS A 561 -14.66 -24.87 -18.00
C LYS A 561 -16.11 -24.38 -18.09
N SER A 562 -16.87 -24.43 -17.00
CA SER A 562 -18.28 -24.00 -16.97
C SER A 562 -18.48 -22.50 -16.65
N ARG A 563 -17.52 -21.87 -15.96
CA ARG A 563 -17.62 -20.49 -15.46
C ARG A 563 -16.48 -19.58 -15.98
N GLN A 564 -16.32 -19.55 -17.30
CA GLN A 564 -15.32 -18.69 -17.98
C GLN A 564 -15.71 -17.20 -17.94
N ASP A 565 -16.98 -16.91 -17.68
CA ASP A 565 -17.55 -15.57 -17.45
C ASP A 565 -16.93 -14.83 -16.25
N MET A 566 -16.39 -15.57 -15.27
CA MET A 566 -15.78 -15.01 -14.05
C MET A 566 -14.53 -14.14 -14.30
N ILE A 567 -14.05 -14.07 -15.55
CA ILE A 567 -12.85 -13.32 -15.96
C ILE A 567 -13.18 -11.91 -16.44
N ASN A 568 -14.46 -11.61 -16.68
CA ASN A 568 -14.88 -10.36 -17.29
C ASN A 568 -14.91 -9.14 -16.33
N ASP A 569 -14.68 -7.97 -16.92
CA ASP A 569 -14.79 -6.59 -16.41
C ASP A 569 -13.97 -6.12 -15.19
N THR A 570 -13.33 -6.98 -14.39
CA THR A 570 -12.50 -6.48 -13.25
C THR A 570 -11.21 -7.25 -13.00
N PHE A 571 -10.09 -6.50 -12.95
CA PHE A 571 -8.75 -7.03 -12.63
C PHE A 571 -8.70 -7.85 -11.32
N VAL A 572 -9.55 -7.53 -10.34
CA VAL A 572 -9.64 -8.27 -9.08
C VAL A 572 -10.14 -9.70 -9.28
N LYS A 573 -11.13 -9.92 -10.17
CA LYS A 573 -11.64 -11.25 -10.47
C LYS A 573 -10.61 -12.06 -11.27
N SER A 574 -10.09 -11.51 -12.36
CA SER A 574 -9.07 -12.18 -13.19
C SER A 574 -7.81 -12.50 -12.39
N SER A 575 -7.39 -11.63 -11.46
CA SER A 575 -6.25 -11.85 -10.57
C SER A 575 -6.43 -13.08 -9.67
N LEU A 576 -7.62 -13.27 -9.09
CA LEU A 576 -7.91 -14.46 -8.27
C LEU A 576 -7.96 -15.73 -9.12
N VAL A 577 -8.53 -15.68 -10.32
CA VAL A 577 -8.52 -16.82 -11.27
C VAL A 577 -7.07 -17.19 -11.64
N ILE A 578 -6.24 -16.23 -12.07
CA ILE A 578 -4.83 -16.47 -12.41
C ILE A 578 -4.06 -17.02 -11.19
N THR A 579 -4.30 -16.50 -9.99
CA THR A 579 -3.67 -17.01 -8.75
C THR A 579 -4.08 -18.46 -8.46
N SER A 580 -5.35 -18.82 -8.72
CA SER A 580 -5.82 -20.21 -8.60
C SER A 580 -5.11 -21.15 -9.59
N PHE A 581 -4.87 -20.74 -10.84
CA PHE A 581 -4.02 -21.54 -11.75
C PHE A 581 -2.60 -21.73 -11.21
N GLY A 582 -2.04 -20.72 -10.55
CA GLY A 582 -0.76 -20.84 -9.83
C GLY A 582 -0.76 -21.95 -8.80
N PHE A 583 -1.72 -21.91 -7.86
CA PHE A 583 -1.84 -22.96 -6.85
C PHE A 583 -2.12 -24.34 -7.45
N ALA A 584 -2.94 -24.43 -8.50
CA ALA A 584 -3.21 -25.68 -9.19
C ALA A 584 -1.96 -26.27 -9.86
N LEU A 585 -1.14 -25.45 -10.54
CA LEU A 585 0.13 -25.88 -11.14
C LEU A 585 1.17 -26.31 -10.08
N ILE A 586 1.17 -25.67 -8.90
CA ILE A 586 1.96 -26.15 -7.75
C ILE A 586 1.43 -27.51 -7.28
N GLY A 587 0.11 -27.69 -7.24
CA GLY A 587 -0.56 -28.88 -6.72
C GLY A 587 -0.47 -30.14 -7.58
N VAL A 588 -0.63 -30.05 -8.91
CA VAL A 588 -0.77 -31.24 -9.77
C VAL A 588 0.50 -32.10 -9.81
N THR A 589 0.32 -33.43 -9.86
CA THR A 589 1.43 -34.40 -9.76
C THR A 589 1.88 -34.94 -11.12
N THR A 590 1.02 -34.88 -12.14
CA THR A 590 1.30 -35.44 -13.48
C THR A 590 1.56 -34.36 -14.54
N ILE A 591 2.27 -34.75 -15.59
CA ILE A 591 2.55 -33.87 -16.73
C ILE A 591 1.26 -33.56 -17.50
N ASP A 592 0.37 -34.55 -17.69
CA ASP A 592 -0.90 -34.38 -18.40
C ASP A 592 -1.82 -33.36 -17.70
N GLN A 593 -1.90 -33.39 -16.37
CA GLN A 593 -2.65 -32.39 -15.61
C GLN A 593 -2.05 -30.98 -15.77
N THR A 594 -0.73 -30.88 -15.96
CA THR A 594 -0.02 -29.63 -16.19
C THR A 594 -0.31 -29.07 -17.58
N THR A 595 -0.27 -29.93 -18.62
CA THR A 595 -0.63 -29.49 -19.98
C THR A 595 -2.09 -29.06 -20.06
N GLU A 596 -3.03 -29.80 -19.45
CA GLU A 596 -4.44 -29.38 -19.39
C GLU A 596 -4.62 -28.01 -18.69
N LEU A 597 -3.89 -27.76 -17.58
CA LEU A 597 -3.94 -26.45 -16.91
C LEU A 597 -3.35 -25.32 -17.75
N ILE A 598 -2.28 -25.57 -18.51
CA ILE A 598 -1.65 -24.57 -19.40
C ILE A 598 -2.53 -24.30 -20.63
N GLN A 599 -3.16 -25.33 -21.21
CA GLN A 599 -4.18 -25.21 -22.25
C GLN A 599 -5.35 -24.37 -21.77
N LEU A 600 -5.89 -24.67 -20.58
CA LEU A 600 -6.98 -23.90 -19.98
C LEU A 600 -6.58 -22.45 -19.73
N LEU A 601 -5.42 -22.20 -19.09
CA LEU A 601 -4.94 -20.85 -18.81
C LEU A 601 -4.74 -20.01 -20.08
N SER A 602 -4.28 -20.63 -21.17
CA SER A 602 -4.07 -19.94 -22.46
C SER A 602 -5.40 -19.65 -23.16
N THR A 603 -6.30 -20.63 -23.24
CA THR A 603 -7.58 -20.53 -23.96
C THR A 603 -8.68 -19.78 -23.22
N ILE A 604 -8.45 -19.41 -21.96
CA ILE A 604 -9.49 -18.83 -21.09
C ILE A 604 -10.03 -17.48 -21.58
N TRP A 605 -9.26 -16.76 -22.39
CA TRP A 605 -9.66 -15.49 -23.04
C TRP A 605 -10.25 -15.67 -24.45
N ASP A 606 -10.35 -16.90 -24.97
CA ASP A 606 -10.81 -17.16 -26.35
C ASP A 606 -12.33 -17.42 -26.41
N ASN A 607 -12.89 -18.02 -25.36
CA ASN A 607 -14.28 -18.52 -25.34
C ASN A 607 -15.36 -17.48 -25.01
N ASN A 608 -14.99 -16.30 -24.49
CA ASN A 608 -15.93 -15.21 -24.17
C ASN A 608 -16.78 -14.72 -25.37
N ASN A 609 -16.36 -15.08 -26.60
CA ASN A 609 -17.05 -14.70 -27.83
C ASN A 609 -18.35 -15.50 -28.10
N ASN A 610 -18.50 -16.71 -27.52
CA ASN A 610 -19.57 -17.64 -27.91
C ASN A 610 -20.87 -17.54 -27.08
N GLN A 611 -20.86 -16.88 -25.92
CA GLN A 611 -22.06 -16.80 -25.07
C GLN A 611 -23.01 -15.65 -25.44
N VAL A 612 -22.52 -14.59 -26.07
CA VAL A 612 -23.35 -13.41 -26.42
C VAL A 612 -24.30 -13.69 -27.59
N THR A 613 -23.96 -14.62 -28.49
CA THR A 613 -24.72 -14.91 -29.71
C THR A 613 -25.91 -15.86 -29.53
N ASN A 614 -26.03 -16.57 -28.40
CA ASN A 614 -27.12 -17.55 -28.18
C ASN A 614 -28.36 -17.00 -27.45
N ASN A 615 -28.32 -15.76 -26.91
CA ASN A 615 -29.52 -15.10 -26.38
C ASN A 615 -30.37 -14.47 -27.50
N ASN A 616 -30.96 -15.34 -28.32
CA ASN A 616 -31.92 -14.97 -29.36
C ASN A 616 -33.27 -14.50 -28.77
N ASN A 617 -33.30 -13.30 -28.18
CA ASN A 617 -34.51 -12.48 -28.12
C ASN A 617 -34.38 -11.34 -29.12
N ILE A 618 -34.75 -11.67 -30.36
CA ILE A 618 -34.83 -10.76 -31.50
C ILE A 618 -35.85 -9.67 -31.18
N ASN A 619 -35.39 -8.42 -31.03
CA ASN A 619 -36.05 -7.18 -31.48
C ASN A 619 -35.30 -5.93 -30.96
N ASN A 620 -34.23 -5.53 -31.66
CA ASN A 620 -33.83 -4.13 -31.83
C ASN A 620 -32.60 -4.03 -32.76
N ASN A 621 -32.86 -3.92 -34.07
CA ASN A 621 -31.83 -3.63 -35.06
C ASN A 621 -31.35 -2.18 -34.87
N ASN A 622 -30.13 -1.96 -34.34
CA ASN A 622 -29.23 -0.82 -34.65
C ASN A 622 -27.91 -0.73 -33.82
N GLN A 623 -27.54 -1.71 -32.99
CA GLN A 623 -26.27 -1.66 -32.20
C GLN A 623 -25.35 -2.88 -32.42
N LEU A 624 -25.23 -3.36 -33.67
CA LEU A 624 -24.44 -4.57 -34.01
C LEU A 624 -23.00 -4.27 -34.47
N THR A 625 -22.46 -3.09 -34.13
CA THR A 625 -21.09 -2.68 -34.50
C THR A 625 -20.19 -2.53 -33.27
N ASN A 626 -19.11 -3.32 -33.24
CA ASN A 626 -17.96 -3.23 -32.31
C ASN A 626 -18.02 -3.95 -30.95
N ASN A 627 -18.56 -5.18 -30.88
CA ASN A 627 -18.03 -6.17 -29.92
C ASN A 627 -16.61 -6.59 -30.38
N LYS A 628 -15.63 -5.69 -30.23
CA LYS A 628 -14.21 -6.00 -30.46
C LYS A 628 -13.75 -6.97 -29.37
N ILE A 629 -13.14 -8.07 -29.79
CA ILE A 629 -12.43 -8.99 -28.90
C ILE A 629 -11.40 -8.18 -28.11
N LEU A 630 -11.62 -8.03 -26.80
CA LEU A 630 -10.66 -7.36 -25.93
C LEU A 630 -9.51 -8.35 -25.63
N PRO A 631 -8.25 -7.99 -25.91
CA PRO A 631 -7.13 -8.80 -25.46
C PRO A 631 -7.03 -8.77 -23.94
N PRO A 632 -6.43 -9.79 -23.30
CA PRO A 632 -6.15 -9.75 -21.86
C PRO A 632 -5.30 -8.53 -21.53
N THR A 633 -5.62 -7.83 -20.44
CA THR A 633 -4.85 -6.64 -20.04
C THR A 633 -3.40 -7.01 -19.73
N LEU A 634 -2.50 -6.05 -19.91
CA LEU A 634 -1.09 -6.26 -19.60
C LEU A 634 -0.85 -6.60 -18.12
N GLU A 635 -1.74 -6.15 -17.22
CA GLU A 635 -1.66 -6.50 -15.80
C GLU A 635 -2.00 -7.98 -15.59
N ASN A 636 -3.00 -8.51 -16.31
CA ASN A 636 -3.32 -9.94 -16.29
C ASN A 636 -2.15 -10.78 -16.83
N THR A 637 -1.55 -10.41 -17.97
CA THR A 637 -0.43 -11.19 -18.53
C THR A 637 0.86 -11.06 -17.71
N SER A 638 1.13 -9.89 -17.11
CA SER A 638 2.22 -9.71 -16.15
C SER A 638 2.01 -10.52 -14.87
N LEU A 639 0.76 -10.70 -14.44
CA LEU A 639 0.43 -11.58 -13.32
C LEU A 639 0.63 -13.05 -13.72
N ILE A 640 0.24 -13.47 -14.92
CA ILE A 640 0.54 -14.83 -15.43
C ILE A 640 2.05 -15.09 -15.41
N PHE A 641 2.87 -14.16 -15.90
CA PHE A 641 4.34 -14.25 -15.83
C PHE A 641 4.83 -14.45 -14.39
N LYS A 642 4.38 -13.63 -13.43
CA LYS A 642 4.76 -13.78 -12.01
C LYS A 642 4.27 -15.09 -11.40
N THR A 643 3.07 -15.53 -11.77
CA THR A 643 2.47 -16.77 -11.29
C THR A 643 3.27 -17.98 -11.74
N ILE A 644 3.62 -18.08 -13.03
CA ILE A 644 4.46 -19.17 -13.55
C ILE A 644 5.84 -19.14 -12.90
N GLN A 645 6.45 -17.96 -12.73
CA GLN A 645 7.72 -17.82 -12.01
C GLN A 645 7.64 -18.34 -10.56
N ASN A 646 6.53 -18.07 -9.86
CA ASN A 646 6.28 -18.56 -8.51
C ASN A 646 6.04 -20.08 -8.48
N VAL A 647 5.38 -20.67 -9.47
CA VAL A 647 5.24 -22.14 -9.59
C VAL A 647 6.62 -22.79 -9.61
N PHE A 648 7.54 -22.28 -10.44
CA PHE A 648 8.91 -22.80 -10.52
C PHE A 648 9.69 -22.68 -9.21
N SER A 649 9.55 -21.58 -8.47
CA SER A 649 10.28 -21.37 -7.21
C SER A 649 9.68 -22.07 -5.99
N THR A 650 8.39 -22.41 -6.03
CA THR A 650 7.68 -23.07 -4.90
C THR A 650 7.58 -24.59 -5.06
N LYS A 651 7.39 -25.10 -6.28
CA LYS A 651 7.18 -26.53 -6.54
C LYS A 651 8.47 -27.34 -6.47
N PHE A 652 9.54 -26.85 -7.11
CA PHE A 652 10.83 -27.56 -7.21
C PHE A 652 11.75 -27.21 -6.04
N LYS A 653 11.39 -27.72 -4.86
CA LYS A 653 12.21 -27.71 -3.64
C LYS A 653 12.64 -29.13 -3.30
N LEU A 654 13.86 -29.29 -2.79
CA LEU A 654 14.40 -30.59 -2.40
C LEU A 654 13.52 -31.31 -1.35
N GLU A 655 12.86 -30.55 -0.48
CA GLU A 655 11.89 -31.05 0.53
C GLU A 655 10.71 -31.85 -0.05
N HIS A 656 10.40 -31.69 -1.34
CA HIS A 656 9.27 -32.37 -2.00
C HIS A 656 9.69 -33.64 -2.80
N TYR A 657 10.97 -34.02 -2.79
CA TYR A 657 11.49 -35.11 -3.60
C TYR A 657 12.42 -36.02 -2.79
N ASN A 658 12.48 -37.31 -3.13
CA ASN A 658 13.30 -38.29 -2.43
C ASN A 658 14.81 -37.99 -2.49
N ASN A 659 15.25 -37.33 -3.57
CA ASN A 659 16.62 -36.90 -3.80
C ASN A 659 16.65 -35.75 -4.82
N GLU A 660 17.82 -35.12 -4.96
CA GLU A 660 18.03 -34.00 -5.90
C GLU A 660 17.87 -34.42 -7.37
N GLN A 661 18.26 -35.64 -7.74
CA GLN A 661 18.17 -36.12 -9.12
C GLN A 661 16.72 -36.28 -9.59
N ASP A 662 15.82 -36.77 -8.74
CA ASP A 662 14.38 -36.87 -9.02
C ASP A 662 13.75 -35.47 -9.21
N MET A 663 14.13 -34.50 -8.36
CA MET A 663 13.72 -33.11 -8.50
C MET A 663 14.20 -32.51 -9.84
N VAL A 664 15.45 -32.77 -10.22
CA VAL A 664 16.02 -32.30 -11.50
C VAL A 664 15.30 -32.94 -12.69
N MET A 665 15.06 -34.24 -12.67
CA MET A 665 14.33 -34.94 -13.74
C MET A 665 12.90 -34.41 -13.87
N ALA A 666 12.19 -34.23 -12.76
CA ALA A 666 10.85 -33.64 -12.75
C ALA A 666 10.85 -32.21 -13.29
N LEU A 667 11.78 -31.36 -12.84
CA LEU A 667 11.97 -29.98 -13.31
C LEU A 667 12.21 -29.92 -14.82
N VAL A 668 13.12 -30.74 -15.35
CA VAL A 668 13.43 -30.79 -16.79
C VAL A 668 12.20 -31.25 -17.59
N ALA A 669 11.56 -32.36 -17.19
CA ALA A 669 10.40 -32.90 -17.87
C ALA A 669 9.21 -31.93 -17.89
N TRP A 670 8.93 -31.28 -16.76
CA TRP A 670 7.91 -30.24 -16.65
C TRP A 670 8.23 -29.01 -17.51
N THR A 671 9.45 -28.49 -17.42
CA THR A 671 9.85 -27.30 -18.20
C THR A 671 9.72 -27.56 -19.70
N LYS A 672 10.16 -28.75 -20.15
CA LYS A 672 10.03 -29.19 -21.53
C LYS A 672 8.59 -29.33 -21.97
N SER A 673 7.75 -30.00 -21.17
CA SER A 673 6.33 -30.20 -21.49
C SER A 673 5.55 -28.88 -21.55
N ILE A 674 5.71 -27.97 -20.58
CA ILE A 674 5.05 -26.66 -20.61
C ILE A 674 5.52 -25.86 -21.84
N THR A 675 6.82 -25.93 -22.19
CA THR A 675 7.36 -25.25 -23.38
C THR A 675 6.80 -25.84 -24.67
N GLU A 676 6.69 -27.16 -24.77
CA GLU A 676 6.10 -27.86 -25.91
C GLU A 676 4.62 -27.55 -26.06
N GLU A 677 3.86 -27.52 -24.97
CA GLU A 677 2.46 -27.15 -24.99
C GLU A 677 2.26 -25.67 -25.37
N CYS A 678 3.07 -24.76 -24.83
CA CYS A 678 3.02 -23.34 -25.23
C CYS A 678 3.37 -23.14 -26.71
N TYR A 679 4.31 -23.92 -27.25
CA TYR A 679 4.68 -23.90 -28.66
C TYR A 679 3.53 -24.42 -29.54
N ASN A 680 2.95 -25.57 -29.20
CA ASN A 680 1.82 -26.17 -29.91
C ASN A 680 0.59 -25.25 -29.88
N LEU A 681 0.26 -24.69 -28.71
CA LEU A 681 -0.83 -23.72 -28.55
C LEU A 681 -0.57 -22.46 -29.37
N PHE A 682 0.64 -21.91 -29.36
CA PHE A 682 0.95 -20.70 -30.13
C PHE A 682 0.61 -20.87 -31.62
N TYR A 683 0.95 -22.00 -32.24
CA TYR A 683 0.63 -22.21 -33.66
C TYR A 683 -0.84 -22.64 -33.92
N SER A 684 -1.49 -23.33 -32.98
CA SER A 684 -2.86 -23.87 -33.16
C SER A 684 -4.00 -22.96 -32.68
N SER A 685 -3.73 -21.95 -31.84
CA SER A 685 -4.74 -21.16 -31.14
C SER A 685 -4.95 -19.74 -31.71
N THR A 686 -5.89 -19.00 -31.10
CA THR A 686 -6.22 -17.62 -31.46
C THR A 686 -5.15 -16.61 -31.02
N GLN A 687 -5.32 -15.34 -31.41
CA GLN A 687 -4.38 -14.27 -31.06
C GLN A 687 -4.28 -13.99 -29.54
N ASN A 688 -5.34 -14.25 -28.78
CA ASN A 688 -5.36 -14.09 -27.31
C ASN A 688 -4.50 -15.17 -26.64
N SER A 689 -4.76 -16.45 -26.93
CA SER A 689 -3.91 -17.57 -26.51
C SER A 689 -2.44 -17.39 -26.89
N ARG A 690 -2.13 -17.04 -28.15
CA ARG A 690 -0.75 -16.73 -28.62
C ARG A 690 -0.04 -15.70 -27.76
N PHE A 691 -0.76 -14.65 -27.38
CA PHE A 691 -0.23 -13.59 -26.54
C PHE A 691 0.03 -14.05 -25.10
N ILE A 692 -0.78 -14.95 -24.55
CA ILE A 692 -0.54 -15.55 -23.24
C ILE A 692 0.67 -16.50 -23.28
N CYS A 693 0.82 -17.31 -24.35
CA CYS A 693 1.98 -18.19 -24.54
C CYS A 693 3.32 -17.43 -24.53
N LEU A 694 3.38 -16.19 -25.05
CA LEU A 694 4.57 -15.33 -24.94
C LEU A 694 4.97 -15.04 -23.48
N PHE A 695 4.01 -14.76 -22.60
CA PHE A 695 4.28 -14.47 -21.18
C PHE A 695 4.63 -15.73 -20.40
N ILE A 696 4.04 -16.88 -20.72
CA ILE A 696 4.42 -18.18 -20.12
C ILE A 696 5.84 -18.56 -20.55
N GLY A 697 6.16 -18.52 -21.85
CA GLY A 697 7.51 -18.79 -22.36
C GLY A 697 8.56 -17.81 -21.82
N SER A 698 8.23 -16.52 -21.75
CA SER A 698 9.04 -15.49 -21.10
C SER A 698 9.35 -15.82 -19.63
N SER A 699 8.34 -16.26 -18.88
CA SER A 699 8.51 -16.66 -17.48
C SER A 699 9.39 -17.90 -17.31
N ILE A 700 9.30 -18.86 -18.23
CA ILE A 700 10.15 -20.06 -18.24
C ILE A 700 11.61 -19.67 -18.44
N ILE A 701 11.93 -18.85 -19.45
CA ILE A 701 13.29 -18.37 -19.68
C ILE A 701 13.81 -17.60 -18.45
N HIS A 702 12.99 -16.69 -17.90
CA HIS A 702 13.38 -15.94 -16.71
C HIS A 702 13.68 -16.86 -15.51
N ALA A 703 12.83 -17.88 -15.29
CA ALA A 703 13.06 -18.89 -14.24
C ALA A 703 14.37 -19.66 -14.46
N ILE A 704 14.67 -20.07 -15.70
CA ILE A 704 15.91 -20.79 -16.06
C ILE A 704 17.16 -19.92 -15.88
N LYS A 705 17.10 -18.63 -16.20
CA LYS A 705 18.27 -17.74 -16.24
C LYS A 705 18.54 -16.91 -14.98
N ARG A 706 17.50 -16.48 -14.26
CA ARG A 706 17.63 -15.56 -13.11
C ARG A 706 17.54 -16.26 -11.77
N THR A 707 16.87 -17.40 -11.70
CA THR A 707 16.76 -18.18 -10.47
C THR A 707 17.97 -19.10 -10.37
N LYS A 708 19.01 -18.67 -9.64
CA LYS A 708 20.29 -19.40 -9.51
C LYS A 708 20.13 -20.88 -9.14
N SER A 709 19.13 -21.23 -8.33
CA SER A 709 18.83 -22.61 -7.93
C SER A 709 18.23 -23.46 -9.05
N ILE A 710 17.65 -22.87 -10.09
CA ILE A 710 17.15 -23.58 -11.29
C ILE A 710 18.23 -23.59 -12.37
N GLU A 711 18.97 -22.49 -12.50
CA GLU A 711 20.03 -22.33 -13.50
C GLU A 711 21.11 -23.43 -13.39
N SER A 712 21.56 -23.78 -12.18
CA SER A 712 22.56 -24.84 -12.00
C SER A 712 22.06 -26.25 -12.30
N LEU A 713 20.75 -26.48 -12.23
CA LEU A 713 20.14 -27.81 -12.25
C LEU A 713 19.80 -28.33 -13.66
N ILE A 714 19.37 -27.45 -14.57
CA ILE A 714 18.93 -27.88 -15.91
C ILE A 714 20.16 -28.08 -16.82
N PRO A 715 20.34 -29.26 -17.46
CA PRO A 715 21.44 -29.52 -18.38
C PRO A 715 21.48 -28.52 -19.55
N GLN A 716 22.68 -28.10 -19.97
CA GLN A 716 22.85 -27.05 -20.98
C GLN A 716 22.20 -27.38 -22.33
N ALA A 717 22.13 -28.66 -22.71
CA ALA A 717 21.47 -29.12 -23.93
C ALA A 717 19.93 -28.95 -23.88
N GLU A 718 19.30 -29.27 -22.73
CA GLU A 718 17.86 -29.07 -22.57
C GLU A 718 17.53 -27.58 -22.44
N LYS A 719 18.38 -26.78 -21.77
CA LYS A 719 18.25 -25.30 -21.77
C LYS A 719 18.24 -24.73 -23.18
N SER A 720 19.18 -25.12 -24.04
CA SER A 720 19.27 -24.58 -25.40
C SER A 720 18.07 -24.98 -26.26
N LEU A 721 17.53 -26.20 -26.08
CA LEU A 721 16.31 -26.66 -26.74
C LEU A 721 15.07 -25.88 -26.28
N ILE A 722 14.91 -25.68 -24.96
CA ILE A 722 13.79 -24.93 -24.37
C ILE A 722 13.84 -23.45 -24.79
N ILE A 723 15.01 -22.81 -24.67
CA ILE A 723 15.21 -21.41 -25.08
C ILE A 723 14.99 -21.27 -26.59
N GLY A 724 15.47 -22.22 -27.41
CA GLY A 724 15.28 -22.21 -28.86
C GLY A 724 13.81 -22.23 -29.29
N LYS A 725 12.99 -23.10 -28.68
CA LYS A 725 11.53 -23.14 -28.96
C LYS A 725 10.84 -21.83 -28.62
N VAL A 726 11.20 -21.19 -27.50
CA VAL A 726 10.60 -19.90 -27.12
C VAL A 726 11.16 -18.74 -27.97
N GLN A 727 12.44 -18.78 -28.37
CA GLN A 727 13.02 -17.85 -29.35
C GLN A 727 12.27 -17.90 -30.70
N GLU A 728 11.86 -19.08 -31.14
CA GLU A 728 11.08 -19.24 -32.37
C GLU A 728 9.68 -18.59 -32.27
N ILE A 729 9.01 -18.71 -31.12
CA ILE A 729 7.73 -18.02 -30.85
C ILE A 729 7.92 -16.49 -30.94
N PHE A 730 8.98 -15.95 -30.31
CA PHE A 730 9.32 -14.53 -30.42
C PHE A 730 9.64 -14.13 -31.87
N TYR A 731 10.43 -14.92 -32.59
CA TYR A 731 10.80 -14.69 -33.99
C TYR A 731 9.57 -14.56 -34.89
N THR A 732 8.62 -15.50 -34.77
CA THR A 732 7.36 -15.48 -35.51
C THR A 732 6.52 -14.23 -35.19
N MET A 733 6.42 -13.83 -33.92
CA MET A 733 5.69 -12.62 -33.53
C MET A 733 6.37 -11.32 -33.98
N ILE A 734 7.70 -11.27 -33.98
CA ILE A 734 8.48 -10.13 -34.47
C ILE A 734 8.29 -9.95 -35.97
N ASN A 735 8.32 -11.03 -36.75
CA ASN A 735 8.06 -10.99 -38.19
C ASN A 735 6.60 -10.59 -38.53
N GLN A 736 5.66 -10.82 -37.62
CA GLN A 736 4.26 -10.40 -37.74
C GLN A 736 3.96 -9.02 -37.12
N SER A 737 4.96 -8.36 -36.51
CA SER A 737 4.76 -7.18 -35.65
C SER A 737 4.05 -5.99 -36.32
N ASN A 738 4.24 -5.79 -37.62
CA ASN A 738 3.56 -4.75 -38.42
C ASN A 738 2.04 -4.96 -38.53
N PHE A 739 1.55 -6.18 -38.31
CA PHE A 739 0.12 -6.53 -38.33
C PHE A 739 -0.48 -6.69 -36.93
N LEU A 740 0.33 -6.59 -35.87
CA LEU A 740 -0.13 -6.69 -34.49
C LEU A 740 -0.80 -5.39 -34.04
N LEU A 741 -2.00 -5.49 -33.45
CA LEU A 741 -2.63 -4.36 -32.76
C LEU A 741 -1.73 -3.87 -31.61
N LYS A 742 -1.83 -2.58 -31.27
CA LYS A 742 -1.00 -1.92 -30.25
C LYS A 742 -0.85 -2.72 -28.92
N PRO A 743 -1.92 -3.30 -28.32
CA PRO A 743 -1.77 -4.10 -27.08
C PRO A 743 -0.85 -5.32 -27.24
N TYR A 744 -0.90 -5.99 -28.40
CA TYR A 744 -0.04 -7.13 -28.70
C TYR A 744 1.42 -6.71 -28.92
N ARG A 745 1.67 -5.54 -29.54
CA ARG A 745 3.03 -4.96 -29.65
C ARG A 745 3.62 -4.63 -28.27
N ILE A 746 2.82 -4.01 -27.39
CA ILE A 746 3.22 -3.70 -26.00
C ILE A 746 3.58 -4.97 -25.24
N GLY A 747 2.74 -6.01 -25.28
CA GLY A 747 3.06 -7.25 -24.55
C GLY A 747 4.13 -8.11 -25.21
N LEU A 748 4.35 -8.02 -26.53
CA LEU A 748 5.53 -8.61 -27.19
C LEU A 748 6.83 -8.00 -26.66
N ALA A 749 6.93 -6.66 -26.65
CA ALA A 749 8.06 -5.97 -26.04
C ALA A 749 8.21 -6.30 -24.54
N THR A 750 7.11 -6.27 -23.79
CA THR A 750 7.13 -6.49 -22.34
C THR A 750 7.57 -7.92 -22.00
N SER A 751 7.01 -8.93 -22.67
CA SER A 751 7.39 -10.33 -22.47
C SER A 751 8.84 -10.59 -22.91
N TYR A 752 9.30 -9.99 -24.02
CA TYR A 752 10.71 -10.09 -24.42
C TYR A 752 11.63 -9.48 -23.35
N CYS A 753 11.39 -8.24 -22.93
CA CYS A 753 12.23 -7.55 -21.97
C CYS A 753 12.22 -8.20 -20.57
N LEU A 754 11.09 -8.78 -20.13
CA LEU A 754 11.02 -9.54 -18.88
C LEU A 754 11.73 -10.90 -18.94
N SER A 755 11.83 -11.53 -20.11
CA SER A 755 12.40 -12.88 -20.25
C SER A 755 13.91 -12.94 -20.01
N SER A 756 14.65 -11.88 -20.33
CA SER A 756 16.12 -11.90 -20.50
C SER A 756 16.63 -12.99 -21.47
N ILE A 757 15.85 -13.30 -22.51
CA ILE A 757 16.21 -14.17 -23.63
C ILE A 757 17.52 -13.73 -24.31
N ASP A 758 18.27 -14.70 -24.86
CA ASP A 758 19.45 -14.37 -25.66
C ASP A 758 19.04 -13.77 -27.01
N PHE A 759 19.96 -13.02 -27.61
CA PHE A 759 19.77 -12.38 -28.90
C PHE A 759 19.33 -13.38 -29.98
N LEU A 760 18.45 -12.95 -30.86
CA LEU A 760 18.01 -13.76 -32.00
C LEU A 760 19.13 -13.83 -33.03
N SER A 761 19.36 -15.02 -33.57
CA SER A 761 20.39 -15.28 -34.59
C SER A 761 20.20 -14.46 -35.87
N ASP A 762 18.95 -14.10 -36.18
CA ASP A 762 18.62 -13.15 -37.24
C ASP A 762 18.80 -11.69 -36.75
N LYS A 763 19.77 -11.01 -37.36
CA LYS A 763 20.08 -9.60 -37.09
C LYS A 763 18.89 -8.67 -37.34
N ASN A 764 18.07 -8.94 -38.37
CA ASN A 764 16.90 -8.13 -38.69
C ASN A 764 15.81 -8.29 -37.61
N ALA A 765 15.54 -9.51 -37.16
CA ALA A 765 14.61 -9.72 -36.04
C ALA A 765 15.08 -9.05 -34.74
N SER A 766 16.39 -9.12 -34.45
CA SER A 766 17.01 -8.39 -33.33
C SER A 766 16.88 -6.86 -33.46
N GLN A 767 16.98 -6.31 -34.68
CA GLN A 767 16.72 -4.89 -34.95
C GLN A 767 15.23 -4.53 -34.79
N GLN A 768 14.31 -5.36 -35.27
CA GLN A 768 12.88 -5.11 -35.14
C GLN A 768 12.43 -5.12 -33.68
N ILE A 769 12.84 -6.12 -32.87
CA ILE A 769 12.48 -6.14 -31.44
C ILE A 769 13.10 -4.98 -30.67
N LEU A 770 14.31 -4.53 -31.01
CA LEU A 770 14.89 -3.31 -30.45
C LEU A 770 14.01 -2.09 -30.72
N LEU A 771 13.54 -1.90 -31.96
CA LEU A 771 12.68 -0.78 -32.33
C LEU A 771 11.29 -0.85 -31.67
N ILE A 772 10.69 -2.04 -31.57
CA ILE A 772 9.40 -2.25 -30.88
C ILE A 772 9.55 -1.99 -29.38
N SER A 773 10.60 -2.52 -28.73
CA SER A 773 10.88 -2.29 -27.31
C SER A 773 11.17 -0.82 -27.00
N LEU A 774 11.86 -0.11 -27.90
CA LEU A 774 12.11 1.32 -27.76
C LEU A 774 10.82 2.15 -27.92
N GLU A 775 10.00 1.89 -28.95
CA GLU A 775 8.70 2.54 -29.12
C GLU A 775 7.80 2.36 -27.89
N VAL A 776 7.68 1.12 -27.39
CA VAL A 776 6.87 0.85 -26.21
C VAL A 776 7.43 1.56 -24.97
N LEU A 777 8.76 1.56 -24.75
CA LEU A 777 9.39 2.30 -23.66
C LEU A 777 9.08 3.81 -23.73
N LEU A 778 9.26 4.42 -24.89
CA LEU A 778 9.11 5.86 -25.07
C LEU A 778 7.62 6.26 -25.05
N ASP A 779 6.82 5.75 -25.98
CA ASP A 779 5.44 6.21 -26.17
C ASP A 779 4.49 5.67 -25.11
N ASP A 780 4.60 4.38 -24.75
CA ASP A 780 3.63 3.72 -23.89
C ASP A 780 3.99 3.73 -22.40
N ILE A 781 5.27 3.60 -22.04
CA ILE A 781 5.70 3.74 -20.65
C ILE A 781 5.93 5.21 -20.31
N LEU A 782 6.95 5.84 -20.88
CA LEU A 782 7.33 7.22 -20.51
C LEU A 782 6.31 8.27 -20.98
N GLY A 783 5.62 8.02 -22.10
CA GLY A 783 4.52 8.83 -22.62
C GLY A 783 3.14 8.54 -22.02
N ILE A 784 3.04 7.66 -21.01
CA ILE A 784 1.79 7.27 -20.32
C ILE A 784 0.70 6.82 -21.32
N ASN A 785 0.97 5.73 -22.04
CA ASN A 785 0.16 5.17 -23.14
C ASN A 785 -0.05 6.14 -24.34
N GLY A 786 0.91 7.02 -24.60
CA GLY A 786 0.87 8.05 -25.64
C GLY A 786 -0.03 9.25 -25.32
N LEU A 787 -0.56 9.36 -24.10
CA LEU A 787 -1.51 10.42 -23.71
C LEU A 787 -0.83 11.64 -23.09
N LEU A 788 0.44 11.55 -22.67
CA LEU A 788 1.14 12.64 -22.00
C LEU A 788 1.24 13.91 -22.86
N THR A 789 1.55 13.75 -24.16
CA THR A 789 1.60 14.87 -25.12
C THR A 789 0.21 15.44 -25.38
N GLU A 790 -0.83 14.62 -25.53
CA GLU A 790 -2.22 15.10 -25.68
C GLU A 790 -2.67 15.90 -24.46
N TRP A 791 -2.42 15.41 -23.24
CA TRP A 791 -2.77 16.11 -22.00
C TRP A 791 -2.03 17.44 -21.84
N LEU A 792 -0.76 17.52 -22.23
CA LEU A 792 0.01 18.76 -22.20
C LEU A 792 -0.45 19.77 -23.27
N ASN A 793 -0.91 19.29 -24.43
CA ASN A 793 -1.42 20.13 -25.53
C ASN A 793 -2.87 20.60 -25.31
N LYS A 794 -3.64 19.93 -24.44
CA LYS A 794 -5.01 20.28 -24.07
C LYS A 794 -5.22 20.28 -22.53
N PRO A 795 -4.55 21.17 -21.78
CA PRO A 795 -4.55 21.09 -20.32
C PRO A 795 -5.89 21.45 -19.67
N SER A 796 -6.86 21.98 -20.44
CA SER A 796 -8.24 22.17 -20.02
C SER A 796 -9.04 20.86 -19.90
N GLU A 797 -8.60 19.78 -20.56
CA GLU A 797 -9.20 18.44 -20.43
C GLU A 797 -8.71 17.70 -19.16
N ILE A 798 -7.62 18.17 -18.51
CA ILE A 798 -7.05 17.55 -17.32
C ILE A 798 -8.00 17.69 -16.12
N ASN A 799 -8.49 16.56 -15.63
CA ASN A 799 -9.37 16.46 -14.47
C ASN A 799 -8.79 15.54 -13.38
N ASN A 800 -9.48 15.43 -12.25
CA ASN A 800 -9.07 14.58 -11.12
C ASN A 800 -8.88 13.08 -11.48
N ILE A 801 -9.53 12.57 -12.54
CA ILE A 801 -9.36 11.18 -13.00
C ILE A 801 -8.02 11.04 -13.74
N ILE A 802 -7.68 12.01 -14.59
CA ILE A 802 -6.38 12.05 -15.29
C ILE A 802 -5.23 12.23 -14.29
N ILE A 803 -5.37 13.12 -13.30
CA ILE A 803 -4.38 13.29 -12.22
C ILE A 803 -4.17 11.97 -11.47
N LYS A 804 -5.25 11.29 -11.04
CA LYS A 804 -5.15 9.96 -10.42
C LYS A 804 -4.51 8.93 -11.34
N LYS A 805 -4.75 8.99 -12.66
CA LYS A 805 -4.10 8.11 -13.64
C LYS A 805 -2.59 8.35 -13.70
N MET A 806 -2.14 9.61 -13.77
CA MET A 806 -0.72 9.99 -13.68
C MET A 806 -0.08 9.49 -12.37
N GLU A 807 -0.73 9.72 -11.23
CA GLU A 807 -0.23 9.31 -9.91
C GLU A 807 -0.19 7.78 -9.73
N SER A 808 -1.14 7.06 -10.32
CA SER A 808 -1.19 5.60 -10.31
C SER A 808 -0.15 4.95 -11.23
N HIS A 809 0.36 5.69 -12.23
CA HIS A 809 1.25 5.14 -13.27
C HIS A 809 2.48 4.44 -12.69
N LYS A 810 3.08 5.02 -11.62
CA LYS A 810 4.23 4.45 -10.88
C LYS A 810 3.99 3.05 -10.29
N SER A 811 2.73 2.66 -10.11
CA SER A 811 2.34 1.34 -9.56
C SER A 811 1.94 0.32 -10.64
N THR A 812 1.89 0.75 -11.92
CA THR A 812 1.57 -0.16 -13.02
C THR A 812 2.68 -1.20 -13.22
N PRO A 813 2.36 -2.45 -13.58
CA PRO A 813 3.36 -3.47 -13.89
C PRO A 813 4.34 -3.05 -15.00
N LEU A 814 3.86 -2.24 -15.95
CA LEU A 814 4.64 -1.70 -17.07
C LEU A 814 5.73 -0.74 -16.60
N TYR A 815 5.41 0.20 -15.70
CA TYR A 815 6.39 1.11 -15.11
C TYR A 815 7.45 0.35 -14.28
N LEU A 816 7.05 -0.69 -13.56
CA LEU A 816 7.98 -1.56 -12.83
C LEU A 816 8.91 -2.36 -13.74
N ALA A 817 8.59 -2.50 -15.03
CA ALA A 817 9.43 -3.19 -16.01
C ALA A 817 10.50 -2.29 -16.67
N ILE A 818 10.51 -0.97 -16.40
CA ILE A 818 11.48 -0.01 -16.99
C ILE A 818 12.94 -0.50 -16.91
N PRO A 819 13.47 -1.02 -15.77
CA PRO A 819 14.84 -1.51 -15.71
C PRO A 819 15.13 -2.66 -16.68
N SER A 820 14.16 -3.57 -16.87
CA SER A 820 14.27 -4.69 -17.80
C SER A 820 14.21 -4.23 -19.26
N TYR A 821 13.43 -3.20 -19.57
CA TYR A 821 13.42 -2.54 -20.88
C TYR A 821 14.78 -1.91 -21.20
N ILE A 822 15.32 -1.07 -20.30
CA ILE A 822 16.62 -0.43 -20.49
C ILE A 822 17.71 -1.50 -20.68
N GLN A 823 17.77 -2.51 -19.79
CA GLN A 823 18.76 -3.58 -19.89
C GLN A 823 18.70 -4.31 -21.24
N SER A 824 17.49 -4.60 -21.74
CA SER A 824 17.28 -5.30 -23.01
C SER A 824 17.66 -4.45 -24.21
N ILE A 825 17.25 -3.17 -24.23
CA ILE A 825 17.57 -2.20 -25.28
C ILE A 825 19.09 -1.98 -25.36
N THR A 826 19.73 -1.70 -24.22
CA THR A 826 21.19 -1.60 -24.10
C THR A 826 21.89 -2.86 -24.62
N SER A 827 21.44 -4.03 -24.20
CA SER A 827 22.04 -5.31 -24.61
C SER A 827 21.91 -5.56 -26.12
N LEU A 828 20.74 -5.25 -26.71
CA LEU A 828 20.52 -5.33 -28.16
C LEU A 828 21.41 -4.36 -28.95
N ILE A 829 21.55 -3.12 -28.50
CA ILE A 829 22.44 -2.11 -29.09
C ILE A 829 23.91 -2.56 -29.07
N LEU A 830 24.38 -3.03 -27.91
CA LEU A 830 25.75 -3.53 -27.71
C LEU A 830 26.05 -4.83 -28.47
N HIS A 831 25.02 -5.63 -28.78
CA HIS A 831 25.11 -6.83 -29.62
C HIS A 831 25.14 -6.49 -31.11
N LEU A 832 24.21 -5.66 -31.59
CA LEU A 832 24.09 -5.31 -33.01
C LEU A 832 25.29 -4.52 -33.52
N ARG A 833 25.84 -3.60 -32.69
CA ARG A 833 26.97 -2.70 -33.01
C ARG A 833 26.86 -2.02 -34.38
N ASP A 834 25.64 -1.71 -34.76
CA ASP A 834 25.31 -1.20 -36.09
C ASP A 834 25.09 0.31 -35.99
N ASN A 835 25.94 1.09 -36.67
CA ASN A 835 25.90 2.54 -36.61
C ASN A 835 24.56 3.13 -37.09
N ASP A 836 23.91 2.51 -38.07
CA ASP A 836 22.65 3.02 -38.61
C ASP A 836 21.47 2.64 -37.70
N CYS A 837 21.56 1.49 -37.02
CA CYS A 837 20.65 1.15 -35.93
C CYS A 837 20.82 2.10 -34.73
N ASN A 838 22.05 2.39 -34.32
CA ASN A 838 22.37 3.31 -33.22
C ASN A 838 21.84 4.73 -33.50
N LYS A 839 22.01 5.23 -34.74
CA LYS A 839 21.42 6.50 -35.18
C LYS A 839 19.90 6.47 -35.15
N LEU A 840 19.26 5.39 -35.61
CA LEU A 840 17.80 5.28 -35.62
C LEU A 840 17.22 5.26 -34.19
N VAL A 841 17.90 4.57 -33.26
CA VAL A 841 17.57 4.62 -31.82
C VAL A 841 17.71 6.04 -31.29
N LEU A 842 18.84 6.70 -31.57
CA LEU A 842 19.11 8.07 -31.13
C LEU A 842 18.07 9.06 -31.65
N LEU A 843 17.74 8.98 -32.94
CA LEU A 843 16.70 9.81 -33.58
C LEU A 843 15.35 9.63 -32.89
N LYS A 844 14.88 8.40 -32.66
CA LYS A 844 13.60 8.16 -31.94
C LYS A 844 13.60 8.74 -30.53
N ILE A 845 14.71 8.65 -29.81
CA ILE A 845 14.85 9.24 -28.46
C ILE A 845 14.82 10.77 -28.54
N CYS A 846 15.51 11.37 -29.52
CA CYS A 846 15.49 12.81 -29.78
C CYS A 846 14.10 13.30 -30.19
N ASP A 847 13.40 12.61 -31.09
CA ASP A 847 12.05 12.96 -31.54
C ASP A 847 11.05 12.91 -30.37
N PHE A 848 11.08 11.84 -29.56
CA PHE A 848 10.24 11.72 -28.37
C PHE A 848 10.51 12.84 -27.35
N THR A 849 11.79 13.07 -27.02
CA THR A 849 12.16 14.11 -26.04
C THR A 849 11.87 15.52 -26.55
N TYR A 850 12.04 15.78 -27.86
CA TYR A 850 11.68 17.04 -28.51
C TYR A 850 10.17 17.30 -28.46
N ASN A 851 9.36 16.33 -28.90
CA ASN A 851 7.89 16.44 -28.91
C ASN A 851 7.32 16.66 -27.50
N LEU A 852 7.85 15.94 -26.51
CA LEU A 852 7.48 16.11 -25.10
C LEU A 852 7.91 17.48 -24.55
N ASN A 853 9.10 17.95 -24.94
CA ASN A 853 9.63 19.26 -24.54
C ASN A 853 8.83 20.42 -25.15
N GLU A 854 8.44 20.32 -26.42
CA GLU A 854 7.56 21.30 -27.09
C GLU A 854 6.19 21.36 -26.42
N SER A 855 5.55 20.20 -26.22
CA SER A 855 4.26 20.07 -25.53
C SER A 855 4.32 20.68 -24.11
N TRP A 856 5.41 20.44 -23.38
CA TRP A 856 5.64 21.04 -22.07
C TRP A 856 5.85 22.55 -22.12
N CYS A 857 6.58 23.06 -23.12
CA CYS A 857 6.78 24.50 -23.30
C CYS A 857 5.48 25.22 -23.66
N GLN A 858 4.62 24.59 -24.49
CA GLN A 858 3.27 25.08 -24.79
C GLN A 858 2.40 25.12 -23.52
N PHE A 859 2.37 24.01 -22.77
CA PHE A 859 1.69 23.91 -21.47
C PHE A 859 2.11 25.01 -20.49
N ILE A 860 3.40 25.36 -20.41
CA ILE A 860 3.88 26.46 -19.55
C ILE A 860 3.44 27.83 -20.07
N LYS A 861 3.49 28.07 -21.39
CA LYS A 861 3.19 29.38 -22.00
C LYS A 861 1.70 29.73 -22.01
N GLU A 862 0.80 28.75 -22.04
CA GLU A 862 -0.64 29.01 -22.14
C GLU A 862 -1.18 29.79 -20.92
N PRO A 863 -1.84 30.94 -21.08
CA PRO A 863 -2.37 31.71 -19.95
C PRO A 863 -3.43 30.90 -19.21
N SER A 864 -3.42 30.95 -17.87
CA SER A 864 -4.17 30.03 -17.02
C SER A 864 -5.70 30.23 -17.06
N SER A 865 -6.36 29.55 -18.00
CA SER A 865 -7.81 29.29 -18.02
C SER A 865 -8.21 28.04 -17.23
N ASN A 866 -7.24 27.22 -16.82
CA ASN A 866 -7.49 25.90 -16.22
C ASN A 866 -7.80 25.97 -14.72
N THR A 867 -8.68 25.06 -14.29
CA THR A 867 -9.12 24.90 -12.90
C THR A 867 -8.05 24.35 -11.95
N PHE A 868 -6.95 23.80 -12.47
CA PHE A 868 -5.86 23.21 -11.69
C PHE A 868 -4.56 24.02 -11.79
N PRO A 869 -3.83 24.25 -10.67
CA PRO A 869 -2.52 24.87 -10.70
C PRO A 869 -1.50 24.04 -11.51
N LYS A 870 -0.73 24.69 -12.39
CA LYS A 870 0.34 24.01 -13.17
C LYS A 870 1.37 23.29 -12.29
N SER A 871 1.61 23.83 -11.09
CA SER A 871 2.47 23.21 -10.07
C SER A 871 1.92 21.89 -9.51
N SER A 872 0.60 21.68 -9.52
CA SER A 872 -0.01 20.40 -9.14
C SER A 872 0.22 19.35 -10.23
N ILE A 873 -0.03 19.71 -11.50
CA ILE A 873 0.20 18.83 -12.64
C ILE A 873 1.69 18.44 -12.72
N ARG A 874 2.60 19.40 -12.48
CA ARG A 874 4.04 19.12 -12.37
C ARG A 874 4.33 18.06 -11.29
N LYS A 875 3.80 18.22 -10.08
CA LYS A 875 4.00 17.26 -8.97
C LYS A 875 3.48 15.85 -9.28
N SER A 876 2.35 15.74 -9.97
CA SER A 876 1.82 14.44 -10.40
C SER A 876 2.65 13.79 -11.53
N LEU A 877 3.41 14.59 -12.31
CA LEU A 877 4.32 14.13 -13.37
C LEU A 877 5.78 13.94 -12.91
N ASP A 878 6.21 14.54 -11.81
CA ASP A 878 7.60 14.42 -11.29
C ASP A 878 8.13 12.98 -11.24
N PRO A 879 7.37 11.95 -10.80
CA PRO A 879 7.85 10.56 -10.84
C PRO A 879 8.12 10.07 -12.28
N THR A 880 7.28 10.47 -13.24
CA THR A 880 7.43 10.09 -14.66
C THR A 880 8.63 10.80 -15.28
N PHE A 881 8.86 12.08 -14.95
CA PHE A 881 10.06 12.80 -15.38
C PHE A 881 11.34 12.22 -14.77
N GLN A 882 11.34 11.88 -13.48
CA GLN A 882 12.47 11.19 -12.84
C GLN A 882 12.76 9.84 -13.48
N ALA A 883 11.73 9.03 -13.77
CA ALA A 883 11.89 7.78 -14.52
C ALA A 883 12.44 8.01 -15.93
N LEU A 884 11.99 9.05 -16.64
CA LEU A 884 12.51 9.42 -17.95
C LEU A 884 14.01 9.79 -17.85
N PHE A 885 14.39 10.67 -16.92
CA PHE A 885 15.79 11.08 -16.74
C PHE A 885 16.68 9.91 -16.30
N GLN A 886 16.20 9.05 -15.40
CA GLN A 886 16.93 7.86 -14.98
C GLN A 886 17.06 6.84 -16.12
N SER A 887 16.00 6.65 -16.92
CA SER A 887 16.01 5.72 -18.08
C SER A 887 16.99 6.18 -19.14
N LEU A 888 16.88 7.44 -19.57
CA LEU A 888 17.79 8.03 -20.56
C LEU A 888 19.22 8.07 -20.01
N SER A 889 19.43 8.40 -18.74
CA SER A 889 20.79 8.46 -18.17
C SER A 889 21.45 7.09 -18.11
N VAL A 890 20.75 6.03 -17.68
CA VAL A 890 21.30 4.67 -17.69
C VAL A 890 21.55 4.20 -19.13
N LEU A 891 20.58 4.40 -20.03
CA LEU A 891 20.70 4.03 -21.43
C LEU A 891 21.92 4.70 -22.09
N PHE A 892 22.02 6.03 -22.04
CA PHE A 892 23.15 6.76 -22.63
C PHE A 892 24.49 6.46 -21.96
N PHE A 893 24.51 6.16 -20.67
CA PHE A 893 25.73 5.72 -19.98
C PHE A 893 26.22 4.37 -20.48
N ASP A 894 25.33 3.39 -20.66
CA ASP A 894 25.72 2.03 -21.06
C ASP A 894 26.00 1.92 -22.58
N ILE A 895 25.28 2.67 -23.43
CA ILE A 895 25.49 2.63 -24.90
C ILE A 895 26.60 3.57 -25.38
N SER A 896 27.11 4.49 -24.55
CA SER A 896 28.15 5.42 -24.99
C SER A 896 29.33 4.73 -25.71
N PRO A 897 29.86 3.57 -25.27
CA PRO A 897 31.00 2.91 -25.93
C PRO A 897 30.77 2.48 -27.40
N VAL A 898 29.53 2.48 -27.90
CA VAL A 898 29.20 2.16 -29.31
C VAL A 898 28.60 3.34 -30.10
N LEU A 899 28.50 4.53 -29.50
CA LEU A 899 28.14 5.76 -30.20
C LEU A 899 29.36 6.40 -30.84
N THR A 900 29.22 7.01 -32.03
CA THR A 900 30.29 7.84 -32.58
C THR A 900 30.46 9.12 -31.77
N PRO A 901 31.61 9.81 -31.84
CA PRO A 901 31.77 11.11 -31.17
C PRO A 901 30.70 12.15 -31.53
N MET A 902 30.19 12.14 -32.77
CA MET A 902 29.11 13.04 -33.20
C MET A 902 27.75 12.64 -32.62
N ASP A 903 27.43 11.33 -32.58
CA ASP A 903 26.21 10.84 -31.93
C ASP A 903 26.22 11.18 -30.42
N SER A 904 27.39 11.12 -29.77
CA SER A 904 27.58 11.56 -28.39
C SER A 904 27.32 13.06 -28.20
N VAL A 905 27.68 13.93 -29.16
CA VAL A 905 27.33 15.36 -29.11
C VAL A 905 25.82 15.55 -29.21
N VAL A 906 25.14 14.83 -30.10
CA VAL A 906 23.67 14.88 -30.24
C VAL A 906 22.97 14.42 -28.95
N GLY A 907 23.48 13.37 -28.28
CA GLY A 907 23.01 12.95 -26.97
C GLY A 907 23.16 14.01 -25.87
N ILE A 908 24.28 14.76 -25.86
CA ILE A 908 24.48 15.89 -24.93
C ILE A 908 23.53 17.06 -25.28
N GLU A 909 23.40 17.38 -26.57
CA GLU A 909 22.50 18.44 -27.05
C GLU A 909 21.04 18.16 -26.64
N MET A 910 20.58 16.90 -26.78
CA MET A 910 19.26 16.47 -26.33
C MET A 910 19.03 16.79 -24.84
N PHE A 911 19.94 16.40 -23.94
CA PHE A 911 19.80 16.71 -22.52
C PHE A 911 19.81 18.22 -22.22
N CYS A 912 20.59 19.00 -22.98
CA CYS A 912 20.62 20.46 -22.84
C CYS A 912 19.31 21.15 -23.32
N GLN A 913 18.52 20.51 -24.19
CA GLN A 913 17.29 21.10 -24.73
C GLN A 913 16.07 20.93 -23.81
N ILE A 914 16.05 19.93 -22.92
CA ILE A 914 14.90 19.58 -22.08
C ILE A 914 14.55 20.71 -21.09
N ALA A 915 13.40 21.37 -21.28
CA ALA A 915 12.92 22.48 -20.46
C ALA A 915 12.33 22.07 -19.11
N PHE A 916 11.93 20.80 -18.97
CA PHE A 916 11.36 20.26 -17.73
C PHE A 916 12.41 19.62 -16.79
N LEU A 917 13.70 19.73 -17.12
CA LEU A 917 14.80 19.33 -16.25
C LEU A 917 14.96 20.32 -15.09
N THR A 918 15.09 19.81 -13.86
CA THR A 918 15.29 20.63 -12.67
C THR A 918 16.67 20.45 -12.06
N ASP A 919 17.02 21.36 -11.15
CA ASP A 919 18.27 21.41 -10.42
C ASP A 919 18.60 20.14 -9.60
N ASP A 920 17.59 19.31 -9.32
CA ASP A 920 17.68 18.04 -8.59
C ASP A 920 17.81 16.82 -9.53
N ASP A 921 17.47 16.96 -10.82
CA ASP A 921 17.62 15.92 -11.84
C ASP A 921 19.05 15.89 -12.42
N ILE A 922 19.79 16.99 -12.31
CA ILE A 922 21.16 17.17 -12.84
C ILE A 922 22.12 16.06 -12.38
N PRO A 923 22.18 15.64 -11.10
CA PRO A 923 23.03 14.52 -10.67
C PRO A 923 22.72 13.20 -11.38
N ILE A 924 21.44 12.95 -11.72
CA ILE A 924 21.01 11.76 -12.45
C ILE A 924 21.56 11.80 -13.87
N VAL A 925 21.35 12.90 -14.59
CA VAL A 925 21.78 13.08 -15.99
C VAL A 925 23.31 13.16 -16.13
N ASN A 926 24.01 13.75 -15.15
CA ASN A 926 25.47 13.92 -15.18
C ASN A 926 26.26 12.60 -15.32
N LYS A 927 25.69 11.45 -14.94
CA LYS A 927 26.31 10.14 -15.19
C LYS A 927 26.44 9.86 -16.70
N ALA A 928 25.38 10.06 -17.47
CA ALA A 928 25.40 9.93 -18.92
C ALA A 928 26.29 10.98 -19.58
N ILE A 929 26.19 12.26 -19.16
CA ILE A 929 27.00 13.35 -19.73
C ILE A 929 28.49 13.01 -19.66
N LYS A 930 29.00 12.57 -18.50
CA LYS A 930 30.41 12.17 -18.37
C LYS A 930 30.82 11.00 -19.29
N ALA A 931 29.92 10.05 -19.53
CA ALA A 931 30.17 8.91 -20.42
C ALA A 931 30.12 9.29 -21.91
N LEU A 932 29.23 10.20 -22.31
CA LEU A 932 29.15 10.73 -23.68
C LEU A 932 30.35 11.63 -23.99
N VAL A 933 30.71 12.52 -23.06
CA VAL A 933 31.80 13.49 -23.23
C VAL A 933 33.16 12.81 -23.36
N LYS A 934 33.36 11.66 -22.72
CA LYS A 934 34.55 10.81 -22.91
C LYS A 934 34.75 10.36 -24.37
N ASN A 935 33.68 10.23 -25.16
CA ASN A 935 33.79 9.96 -26.60
C ASN A 935 34.03 11.25 -27.38
N VAL A 936 33.36 12.35 -27.01
CA VAL A 936 33.52 13.65 -27.65
C VAL A 936 34.99 14.09 -27.58
N SER A 937 35.67 13.88 -26.45
CA SER A 937 37.10 14.19 -26.27
C SER A 937 38.05 13.45 -27.23
N ILE A 938 37.59 12.43 -27.96
CA ILE A 938 38.40 11.66 -28.93
C ILE A 938 38.44 12.36 -30.29
N SER A 939 37.52 13.28 -30.59
CA SER A 939 37.40 13.93 -31.91
C SER A 939 37.30 15.44 -31.79
N GLU A 940 38.30 16.14 -32.35
CA GLU A 940 38.30 17.61 -32.43
C GLU A 940 37.04 18.16 -33.11
N CYS A 941 36.58 17.54 -34.21
CA CYS A 941 35.34 17.93 -34.88
C CYS A 941 34.10 17.82 -33.97
N ALA A 942 34.06 16.83 -33.07
CA ALA A 942 32.97 16.69 -32.10
C ALA A 942 33.09 17.72 -30.96
N ILE A 943 34.31 18.05 -30.52
CA ILE A 943 34.58 19.13 -29.55
C ILE A 943 34.11 20.49 -30.12
N ILE A 944 34.51 20.82 -31.36
CA ILE A 944 34.07 22.03 -32.07
C ILE A 944 32.54 22.05 -32.15
N ARG A 945 31.91 20.95 -32.58
CA ARG A 945 30.46 20.85 -32.70
C ARG A 945 29.71 21.00 -31.37
N LEU A 946 30.30 20.53 -30.26
CA LEU A 946 29.75 20.77 -28.93
C LEU A 946 29.78 22.26 -28.59
N ILE A 947 30.89 22.96 -28.89
CA ILE A 947 31.07 24.39 -28.63
C ILE A 947 30.15 25.26 -29.48
N ASP A 948 29.92 24.90 -30.75
CA ASP A 948 28.92 25.55 -31.62
C ASP A 948 27.49 25.49 -31.02
N LYS A 949 27.25 24.55 -30.09
CA LYS A 949 25.98 24.32 -29.41
C LYS A 949 25.94 24.86 -27.97
N LEU A 950 27.00 25.56 -27.53
CA LEU A 950 27.00 26.32 -26.28
C LEU A 950 25.80 27.29 -26.26
N PRO A 951 24.90 27.22 -25.26
CA PRO A 951 23.82 28.20 -25.14
C PRO A 951 24.38 29.62 -25.07
N LEU A 952 23.97 30.53 -25.95
CA LEU A 952 24.40 31.92 -25.85
C LEU A 952 23.64 32.61 -24.71
N ALA A 953 24.36 33.31 -23.83
CA ALA A 953 23.85 33.79 -22.54
C ALA A 953 22.85 34.97 -22.60
N MET A 954 22.26 35.28 -23.76
CA MET A 954 21.61 36.57 -24.04
C MET A 954 20.09 36.57 -24.28
N MET A 955 19.34 35.47 -24.06
CA MET A 955 17.89 35.44 -24.36
C MET A 955 16.92 35.12 -23.21
N ASN A 956 17.38 34.58 -22.08
CA ASN A 956 16.51 34.22 -20.96
C ASN A 956 16.78 35.12 -19.73
N PRO A 957 15.75 35.47 -18.93
CA PRO A 957 15.94 36.27 -17.73
C PRO A 957 16.84 35.53 -16.72
N LYS A 958 17.67 36.28 -15.99
CA LYS A 958 18.68 35.70 -15.07
C LYS A 958 18.08 34.84 -13.94
N ASP A 959 16.81 35.07 -13.59
CA ASP A 959 16.09 34.32 -12.55
C ASP A 959 15.43 33.02 -13.06
N ASP A 960 15.56 32.69 -14.36
CA ASP A 960 15.03 31.43 -14.93
C ASP A 960 15.86 30.22 -14.49
N THR A 961 15.31 29.46 -13.53
CA THR A 961 15.92 28.24 -12.99
C THR A 961 16.01 27.11 -14.03
N MET A 962 15.10 27.04 -15.00
CA MET A 962 15.14 26.04 -16.08
C MET A 962 16.25 26.38 -17.07
N ALA A 963 16.42 27.67 -17.41
CA ALA A 963 17.57 28.12 -18.21
C ALA A 963 18.90 27.83 -17.50
N CYS A 964 18.99 28.10 -16.19
CA CYS A 964 20.17 27.77 -15.39
C CYS A 964 20.49 26.26 -15.42
N ALA A 965 19.49 25.40 -15.24
CA ALA A 965 19.68 23.94 -15.26
C ALA A 965 20.26 23.43 -16.59
N LYS A 966 19.77 23.96 -17.73
CA LYS A 966 20.30 23.64 -19.07
C LYS A 966 21.77 24.03 -19.23
N VAL A 967 22.12 25.25 -18.80
CA VAL A 967 23.51 25.72 -18.83
C VAL A 967 24.38 24.87 -17.91
N ILE A 968 23.91 24.48 -16.72
CA ILE A 968 24.64 23.59 -15.81
C ILE A 968 24.94 22.23 -16.46
N VAL A 969 23.98 21.60 -17.16
CA VAL A 969 24.24 20.36 -17.91
C VAL A 969 25.33 20.54 -18.95
N TYR A 970 25.27 21.63 -19.73
CA TYR A 970 26.29 21.95 -20.72
C TYR A 970 27.66 22.20 -20.08
N LEU A 971 27.73 22.96 -18.97
CA LEU A 971 29.00 23.23 -18.28
C LEU A 971 29.61 21.97 -17.65
N ASN A 972 28.80 21.02 -17.16
CA ASN A 972 29.31 19.71 -16.71
C ASN A 972 29.96 18.92 -17.87
N ALA A 973 29.47 19.08 -19.10
CA ALA A 973 30.13 18.55 -20.28
C ALA A 973 31.44 19.31 -20.57
N LEU A 974 31.37 20.63 -20.69
CA LEU A 974 32.52 21.49 -21.01
C LEU A 974 33.69 21.33 -20.02
N ASP A 975 33.41 21.25 -18.72
CA ASP A 975 34.39 21.04 -17.64
C ASP A 975 35.25 19.78 -17.84
N SER A 976 34.73 18.77 -18.55
CA SER A 976 35.46 17.53 -18.83
C SER A 976 36.27 17.56 -20.14
N VAL A 977 36.00 18.49 -21.07
CA VAL A 977 36.71 18.63 -22.36
C VAL A 977 37.57 19.90 -22.49
N ILE A 978 37.43 20.88 -21.61
CA ILE A 978 38.00 22.24 -21.78
C ILE A 978 39.50 22.27 -22.11
N ILE A 979 40.30 21.34 -21.59
CA ILE A 979 41.75 21.23 -21.83
C ILE A 979 42.06 20.77 -23.28
N SER A 980 41.12 20.06 -23.92
CA SER A 980 41.22 19.56 -25.30
C SER A 980 40.60 20.51 -26.33
N VAL A 981 40.12 21.70 -25.92
CA VAL A 981 39.48 22.66 -26.81
C VAL A 981 40.52 23.51 -27.56
N PRO A 982 40.37 23.73 -28.88
CA PRO A 982 41.18 24.68 -29.63
C PRO A 982 41.18 26.09 -29.00
N HIS A 983 42.36 26.66 -28.80
CA HIS A 983 42.54 27.89 -28.02
C HIS A 983 41.70 29.09 -28.52
N ASN A 984 41.56 29.24 -29.84
CA ASN A 984 40.71 30.26 -30.46
C ASN A 984 39.25 30.16 -29.99
N LEU A 985 38.68 28.95 -29.93
CA LEU A 985 37.31 28.74 -29.46
C LEU A 985 37.14 29.02 -27.96
N ILE A 986 38.19 28.82 -27.17
CA ILE A 986 38.22 29.23 -25.75
C ILE A 986 38.05 30.75 -25.65
N LEU A 987 38.88 31.50 -26.38
CA LEU A 987 38.88 32.97 -26.40
C LEU A 987 37.58 33.56 -26.95
N ASP A 988 37.15 33.08 -28.12
CA ASP A 988 36.11 33.75 -28.92
C ASP A 988 34.69 33.35 -28.49
N HIS A 989 34.48 32.13 -28.00
CA HIS A 989 33.15 31.59 -27.69
C HIS A 989 32.94 31.23 -26.22
N ILE A 990 33.88 30.55 -25.57
CA ILE A 990 33.68 30.04 -24.21
C ILE A 990 33.83 31.15 -23.15
N VAL A 991 34.97 31.86 -23.17
CA VAL A 991 35.33 32.85 -22.14
C VAL A 991 34.32 34.00 -22.03
N PRO A 992 33.75 34.56 -23.11
CA PRO A 992 32.69 35.57 -23.02
C PRO A 992 31.46 35.05 -22.25
N ASN A 993 30.93 33.89 -22.64
CA ASN A 993 29.74 33.28 -22.02
C ASN A 993 30.00 32.91 -20.54
N LEU A 994 31.17 32.36 -20.20
CA LEU A 994 31.52 32.05 -18.80
C LEU A 994 31.43 33.30 -17.90
N PHE A 995 31.95 34.45 -18.35
CA PHE A 995 31.86 35.68 -17.56
C PHE A 995 30.43 36.19 -17.39
N GLU A 996 29.57 36.01 -18.39
CA GLU A 996 28.13 36.35 -18.26
C GLU A 996 27.43 35.40 -17.28
N TYR A 997 27.74 34.10 -17.31
CA TYR A 997 27.20 33.12 -16.35
C TYR A 997 27.61 33.34 -14.90
N MET A 998 28.76 33.98 -14.62
CA MET A 998 29.14 34.35 -13.25
C MET A 998 28.14 35.32 -12.61
N GLU A 999 27.44 36.13 -13.41
CA GLU A 999 26.47 37.13 -12.94
C GLU A 999 25.06 36.56 -12.70
N TYR A 1000 24.83 35.27 -12.96
CA TYR A 1000 23.53 34.64 -12.70
C TYR A 1000 23.38 34.28 -11.21
N PRO A 1001 22.17 34.41 -10.64
CA PRO A 1001 21.91 34.19 -9.21
C PRO A 1001 21.83 32.70 -8.81
N ASN A 1002 22.68 31.85 -9.38
CA ASN A 1002 22.72 30.40 -9.12
C ASN A 1002 24.12 29.96 -8.66
N THR A 1003 24.21 29.43 -7.44
CA THR A 1003 25.49 29.03 -6.81
C THR A 1003 26.11 27.78 -7.43
N LYS A 1004 25.31 26.82 -7.92
CA LYS A 1004 25.81 25.63 -8.63
C LYS A 1004 26.46 26.03 -9.97
N LEU A 1005 25.76 26.88 -10.72
CA LEU A 1005 26.24 27.45 -11.98
C LEU A 1005 27.55 28.23 -11.76
N ASN A 1006 27.57 29.15 -10.80
CA ASN A 1006 28.75 29.94 -10.46
C ASN A 1006 29.95 29.05 -10.05
N THR A 1007 29.72 27.99 -9.26
CA THR A 1007 30.78 27.03 -8.86
C THR A 1007 31.37 26.29 -10.07
N LEU A 1008 30.55 25.86 -11.02
CA LEU A 1008 31.01 25.18 -12.24
C LEU A 1008 31.78 26.13 -13.18
N VAL A 1009 31.32 27.38 -13.33
CA VAL A 1009 32.06 28.39 -14.09
C VAL A 1009 33.45 28.62 -13.51
N HIS A 1010 33.58 28.68 -12.19
CA HIS A 1010 34.88 28.77 -11.52
C HIS A 1010 35.75 27.52 -11.77
N SER A 1011 35.20 26.30 -11.70
CA SER A 1011 35.92 25.07 -12.06
C SER A 1011 36.53 25.13 -13.47
N ILE A 1012 35.72 25.56 -14.46
CA ILE A 1012 36.14 25.67 -15.86
C ILE A 1012 37.18 26.78 -16.03
N LEU A 1013 36.99 27.95 -15.42
CA LEU A 1013 37.97 29.04 -15.47
C LEU A 1013 39.31 28.63 -14.84
N GLY A 1014 39.29 27.90 -13.71
CA GLY A 1014 40.51 27.33 -13.10
C GLY A 1014 41.28 26.45 -14.09
N LYS A 1015 40.59 25.55 -14.80
CA LYS A 1015 41.16 24.72 -15.86
C LYS A 1015 41.63 25.50 -17.10
N ILE A 1016 41.00 26.61 -17.44
CA ILE A 1016 41.49 27.50 -18.52
C ILE A 1016 42.82 28.14 -18.11
N PHE A 1017 42.99 28.52 -16.83
CA PHE A 1017 44.26 29.09 -16.34
C PHE A 1017 45.40 28.08 -16.22
N THR A 1018 45.15 26.76 -16.32
CA THR A 1018 46.22 25.76 -16.43
C THR A 1018 46.75 25.58 -17.86
N ILE A 1019 46.10 26.19 -18.86
CA ILE A 1019 46.58 26.21 -20.24
C ILE A 1019 47.74 27.22 -20.32
N PRO A 1020 48.95 26.82 -20.77
CA PRO A 1020 50.14 27.67 -20.72
C PRO A 1020 50.13 28.76 -21.82
N ASP A 1021 49.31 29.80 -21.63
CA ASP A 1021 49.31 31.01 -22.45
C ASP A 1021 49.35 32.27 -21.58
N PHE A 1022 50.49 32.96 -21.64
CA PHE A 1022 50.72 34.21 -20.92
C PHE A 1022 49.82 35.35 -21.42
N SER A 1023 49.55 35.42 -22.72
CA SER A 1023 48.73 36.47 -23.34
C SER A 1023 47.24 36.33 -22.97
N LEU A 1024 46.75 35.09 -22.88
CA LEU A 1024 45.43 34.75 -22.35
C LEU A 1024 45.33 35.16 -20.88
N THR A 1025 46.29 34.69 -20.07
CA THR A 1025 46.31 34.90 -18.62
C THR A 1025 46.32 36.39 -18.26
N VAL A 1026 47.16 37.19 -18.91
CA VAL A 1026 47.25 38.66 -18.69
C VAL A 1026 45.96 39.39 -19.04
N LYS A 1027 45.19 38.92 -20.05
CA LYS A 1027 43.88 39.49 -20.40
C LYS A 1027 42.75 39.01 -19.48
N MET A 1028 42.75 37.73 -19.12
CA MET A 1028 41.64 37.10 -18.39
C MET A 1028 41.67 37.35 -16.89
N VAL A 1029 42.82 37.28 -16.22
CA VAL A 1029 42.88 37.40 -14.74
C VAL A 1029 42.29 38.74 -14.24
N PRO A 1030 42.56 39.91 -14.86
CA PRO A 1030 41.93 41.17 -14.45
C PRO A 1030 40.41 41.19 -14.64
N LYS A 1031 39.90 40.62 -15.74
CA LYS A 1031 38.45 40.51 -15.99
C LYS A 1031 37.80 39.56 -14.98
N TYR A 1032 38.43 38.41 -14.70
CA TYR A 1032 37.97 37.42 -13.74
C TYR A 1032 37.89 37.98 -12.31
N LEU A 1033 38.94 38.66 -11.83
CA LEU A 1033 38.94 39.27 -10.50
C LEU A 1033 37.82 40.31 -10.36
N LYS A 1034 37.64 41.17 -11.39
CA LYS A 1034 36.57 42.15 -11.40
C LYS A 1034 35.18 41.49 -11.29
N CYS A 1035 34.92 40.43 -12.07
CA CYS A 1035 33.60 39.77 -12.10
C CYS A 1035 33.34 38.92 -10.84
N SER A 1036 34.33 38.15 -10.37
CA SER A 1036 34.19 37.29 -9.18
C SER A 1036 34.01 38.12 -7.91
N LEU A 1037 34.75 39.23 -7.75
CA LEU A 1037 34.64 40.11 -6.58
C LEU A 1037 33.36 40.97 -6.60
N GLN A 1038 32.80 41.28 -7.77
CA GLN A 1038 31.50 41.95 -7.88
C GLN A 1038 30.33 41.05 -7.44
N THR A 1039 30.46 39.73 -7.58
CA THR A 1039 29.45 38.71 -7.24
C THR A 1039 29.75 37.99 -5.91
N PHE A 1040 30.77 38.43 -5.20
CA PHE A 1040 31.20 37.90 -3.90
C PHE A 1040 30.66 38.77 -2.75
N PRO A 1041 30.13 38.19 -1.65
CA PRO A 1041 30.02 36.76 -1.33
C PRO A 1041 28.64 36.15 -1.68
N THR A 1042 27.81 36.85 -2.46
CA THR A 1042 26.41 36.49 -2.71
C THR A 1042 26.24 35.20 -3.52
N TYR A 1043 26.98 35.05 -4.62
CA TYR A 1043 26.92 33.86 -5.48
C TYR A 1043 28.29 33.17 -5.60
N THR A 1044 29.37 33.95 -5.62
CA THR A 1044 30.73 33.43 -5.62
C THR A 1044 31.12 32.96 -4.21
N SER A 1045 31.45 31.67 -4.07
CA SER A 1045 31.92 31.11 -2.80
C SER A 1045 33.41 31.32 -2.56
N VAL A 1046 33.82 31.31 -1.29
CA VAL A 1046 35.24 31.38 -0.89
C VAL A 1046 36.06 30.25 -1.54
N SER A 1047 35.52 29.02 -1.58
CA SER A 1047 36.19 27.88 -2.19
C SER A 1047 36.36 28.01 -3.71
N SER A 1048 35.38 28.56 -4.41
CA SER A 1048 35.41 28.77 -5.86
C SER A 1048 36.43 29.84 -6.24
N LEU A 1049 36.45 30.97 -5.54
CA LEU A 1049 37.42 32.04 -5.78
C LEU A 1049 38.86 31.55 -5.47
N TYR A 1050 39.03 30.83 -4.36
CA TYR A 1050 40.31 30.25 -3.96
C TYR A 1050 40.86 29.23 -4.97
N SER A 1051 40.05 28.28 -5.46
CA SER A 1051 40.53 27.24 -6.37
C SER A 1051 41.11 27.83 -7.67
N VAL A 1052 40.43 28.81 -8.26
CA VAL A 1052 40.91 29.52 -9.46
C VAL A 1052 42.19 30.31 -9.19
N LEU A 1053 42.29 30.95 -8.02
CA LEU A 1053 43.50 31.69 -7.63
C LEU A 1053 44.71 30.77 -7.42
N VAL A 1054 44.50 29.57 -6.86
CA VAL A 1054 45.53 28.53 -6.80
C VAL A 1054 45.94 28.12 -8.22
N SER A 1055 45.00 27.84 -9.13
CA SER A 1055 45.32 27.51 -10.53
C SER A 1055 46.13 28.63 -11.23
N ILE A 1056 45.81 29.90 -10.99
CA ILE A 1056 46.57 31.05 -11.51
C ILE A 1056 48.00 31.07 -10.96
N ILE A 1057 48.20 30.77 -9.66
CA ILE A 1057 49.51 30.79 -9.02
C ILE A 1057 50.37 29.60 -9.48
N GLU A 1058 49.84 28.38 -9.45
CA GLU A 1058 50.59 27.15 -9.77
C GLU A 1058 50.96 27.04 -11.26
N SER A 1059 50.10 27.55 -12.15
CA SER A 1059 50.29 27.44 -13.61
C SER A 1059 51.17 28.53 -14.22
N ASN A 1060 51.61 29.50 -13.40
CA ASN A 1060 52.44 30.62 -13.85
C ASN A 1060 53.82 30.60 -13.18
N GLN A 1061 54.80 31.21 -13.83
CA GLN A 1061 56.11 31.38 -13.21
C GLN A 1061 55.99 32.22 -11.92
N PRO A 1062 56.73 31.87 -10.84
CA PRO A 1062 56.72 32.59 -9.56
C PRO A 1062 56.82 34.11 -9.63
N THR A 1063 57.58 34.63 -10.59
CA THR A 1063 57.84 36.06 -10.79
C THR A 1063 56.84 36.74 -11.72
N ASN A 1064 55.83 36.02 -12.23
CA ASN A 1064 54.83 36.60 -13.13
C ASN A 1064 54.06 37.72 -12.41
N PRO A 1065 54.06 38.96 -12.94
CA PRO A 1065 53.39 40.10 -12.31
C PRO A 1065 51.87 39.88 -12.12
N ILE A 1066 51.25 38.94 -12.84
CA ILE A 1066 49.82 38.63 -12.69
C ILE A 1066 49.47 38.06 -11.31
N ILE A 1067 50.40 37.33 -10.67
CA ILE A 1067 50.22 36.79 -9.30
C ILE A 1067 50.15 37.94 -8.30
N LEU A 1068 51.11 38.86 -8.39
CA LEU A 1068 51.15 40.06 -7.55
C LEU A 1068 49.96 40.99 -7.81
N TYR A 1069 49.51 41.10 -9.06
CA TYR A 1069 48.30 41.84 -9.42
C TYR A 1069 47.05 41.24 -8.76
N ALA A 1070 46.89 39.91 -8.80
CA ALA A 1070 45.75 39.24 -8.18
C ALA A 1070 45.71 39.47 -6.66
N ILE A 1071 46.84 39.24 -5.99
CA ILE A 1071 47.00 39.45 -4.54
C ILE A 1071 46.72 40.91 -4.17
N LYS A 1072 47.28 41.86 -4.91
CA LYS A 1072 47.06 43.30 -4.67
C LYS A 1072 45.60 43.71 -4.88
N THR A 1073 44.91 43.13 -5.86
CA THR A 1073 43.49 43.39 -6.12
C THR A 1073 42.62 42.90 -4.96
N LEU A 1074 42.85 41.66 -4.51
CA LEU A 1074 42.18 41.09 -3.32
C LEU A 1074 42.42 41.95 -2.07
N SER A 1075 43.66 42.39 -1.84
CA SER A 1075 43.99 43.30 -0.72
C SER A 1075 43.24 44.64 -0.81
N ILE A 1076 43.15 45.24 -2.00
CA ILE A 1076 42.42 46.50 -2.21
C ILE A 1076 40.92 46.33 -1.93
N ASP A 1077 40.28 45.28 -2.44
CA ASP A 1077 38.85 45.07 -2.21
C ASP A 1077 38.54 44.58 -0.78
N ALA A 1078 39.44 43.85 -0.11
CA ALA A 1078 39.33 43.59 1.33
C ALA A 1078 39.33 44.89 2.15
N ILE A 1079 40.26 45.82 1.85
CA ILE A 1079 40.32 47.15 2.48
C ILE A 1079 39.04 47.95 2.19
N LYS A 1080 38.53 47.92 0.97
CA LYS A 1080 37.29 48.60 0.56
C LYS A 1080 36.08 48.05 1.31
N ALA A 1081 35.96 46.73 1.40
CA ALA A 1081 34.89 46.05 2.15
C ALA A 1081 34.94 46.36 3.65
N MET A 1082 36.14 46.43 4.25
CA MET A 1082 36.30 46.88 5.65
C MET A 1082 35.91 48.35 5.84
N LYS A 1083 36.23 49.25 4.89
CA LYS A 1083 35.86 50.67 4.96
C LYS A 1083 34.37 50.96 4.79
N GLN A 1084 33.62 50.06 4.17
CA GLN A 1084 32.16 50.15 4.05
C GLN A 1084 31.43 49.70 5.33
N GLN A 1085 32.15 49.18 6.31
CA GLN A 1085 31.60 48.71 7.57
C GLN A 1085 31.47 49.85 8.60
N PRO A 1086 30.40 49.93 9.40
CA PRO A 1086 30.31 50.93 10.46
C PRO A 1086 31.45 50.78 11.48
N SER A 1087 32.02 51.90 11.91
CA SER A 1087 33.18 51.97 12.81
C SER A 1087 32.95 51.33 14.18
N SER A 1088 31.68 51.15 14.59
CA SER A 1088 31.27 50.46 15.82
C SER A 1088 31.23 48.93 15.70
N ALA A 1089 31.47 48.34 14.53
CA ALA A 1089 31.38 46.89 14.35
C ALA A 1089 32.52 46.13 15.05
N ILE A 1090 32.15 45.12 15.85
CA ILE A 1090 33.10 44.35 16.68
C ILE A 1090 33.79 43.23 15.88
N ASN A 1091 33.14 42.71 14.84
CA ASN A 1091 33.62 41.61 13.99
C ASN A 1091 33.67 42.07 12.52
N LEU A 1092 34.57 41.50 11.70
CA LEU A 1092 34.62 41.74 10.24
C LEU A 1092 33.32 41.33 9.53
N ASN A 1093 32.93 42.07 8.48
CA ASN A 1093 31.85 41.64 7.60
C ASN A 1093 32.24 40.37 6.79
N LEU A 1094 31.23 39.63 6.33
CA LEU A 1094 31.44 38.33 5.67
C LEU A 1094 32.37 38.44 4.45
N THR A 1095 32.24 39.52 3.68
CA THR A 1095 33.05 39.83 2.50
C THR A 1095 34.53 39.99 2.83
N SER A 1096 34.88 40.90 3.75
CA SER A 1096 36.28 41.12 4.14
C SER A 1096 36.89 39.90 4.80
N LYS A 1097 36.16 39.24 5.73
CA LYS A 1097 36.64 38.01 6.36
C LYS A 1097 36.91 36.90 5.33
N GLY A 1098 36.03 36.75 4.34
CA GLY A 1098 36.21 35.78 3.25
C GLY A 1098 37.44 36.07 2.38
N ILE A 1099 37.63 37.31 1.93
CA ILE A 1099 38.80 37.69 1.10
C ILE A 1099 40.10 37.57 1.88
N ILE A 1100 40.11 37.96 3.17
CA ILE A 1100 41.31 37.84 4.02
C ILE A 1100 41.67 36.37 4.24
N LYS A 1101 40.69 35.49 4.47
CA LYS A 1101 40.93 34.05 4.56
C LYS A 1101 41.55 33.50 3.27
N ILE A 1102 41.08 33.93 2.09
CA ILE A 1102 41.69 33.54 0.81
C ILE A 1102 43.14 34.01 0.73
N LEU A 1103 43.41 35.29 1.04
CA LEU A 1103 44.77 35.84 1.04
C LEU A 1103 45.72 35.05 1.95
N TYR A 1104 45.24 34.59 3.11
CA TYR A 1104 46.03 33.76 4.03
C TYR A 1104 46.22 32.33 3.48
N SER A 1105 45.17 31.69 2.95
CA SER A 1105 45.30 30.32 2.40
C SER A 1105 46.16 30.24 1.12
N LEU A 1106 46.17 31.28 0.28
CA LEU A 1106 47.07 31.36 -0.88
C LEU A 1106 48.55 31.39 -0.50
N PHE A 1107 48.88 31.73 0.75
CA PHE A 1107 50.24 31.81 1.26
C PHE A 1107 51.02 30.49 1.16
N LEU A 1108 50.32 29.36 1.17
CA LEU A 1108 50.90 28.02 1.01
C LEU A 1108 51.52 27.83 -0.40
N PHE A 1109 50.83 28.34 -1.42
CA PHE A 1109 51.13 28.15 -2.85
C PHE A 1109 52.13 29.18 -3.38
N ILE A 1110 52.20 30.36 -2.76
CA ILE A 1110 53.08 31.46 -3.17
C ILE A 1110 54.55 31.09 -2.96
N ASP A 1111 55.36 31.24 -4.01
CA ASP A 1111 56.78 30.92 -3.98
C ASP A 1111 57.60 31.86 -3.09
N VAL A 1112 58.73 31.35 -2.58
CA VAL A 1112 59.64 32.10 -1.70
C VAL A 1112 60.22 33.37 -2.35
N GLN A 1113 60.33 33.43 -3.68
CA GLN A 1113 60.86 34.59 -4.40
C GLN A 1113 59.98 35.84 -4.24
N ILE A 1114 58.65 35.68 -4.24
CA ILE A 1114 57.69 36.79 -4.15
C ILE A 1114 57.01 36.92 -2.78
N ILE A 1115 57.25 35.99 -1.85
CA ILE A 1115 56.61 35.91 -0.52
C ILE A 1115 56.67 37.25 0.25
N HIS A 1116 57.79 37.96 0.17
CA HIS A 1116 58.01 39.23 0.86
C HIS A 1116 57.12 40.37 0.35
N LEU A 1117 56.77 40.36 -0.94
CA LEU A 1117 55.85 41.32 -1.56
C LEU A 1117 54.40 41.05 -1.12
N VAL A 1118 54.04 39.76 -0.98
CA VAL A 1118 52.72 39.34 -0.53
C VAL A 1118 52.52 39.68 0.95
N LEU A 1119 53.51 39.38 1.80
CA LEU A 1119 53.49 39.76 3.21
C LEU A 1119 53.33 41.28 3.38
N LYS A 1120 53.97 42.09 2.52
CA LYS A 1120 53.77 43.55 2.50
C LYS A 1120 52.32 43.96 2.20
N GLU A 1121 51.64 43.29 1.26
CA GLU A 1121 50.22 43.58 1.01
C GLU A 1121 49.31 43.06 2.14
N ILE A 1122 49.62 41.93 2.78
CA ILE A 1122 48.93 41.47 3.99
C ILE A 1122 49.08 42.50 5.13
N SER A 1123 50.28 43.06 5.32
CA SER A 1123 50.51 44.18 6.27
C SER A 1123 49.60 45.37 5.97
N ASN A 1124 49.47 45.75 4.70
CA ASN A 1124 48.62 46.86 4.27
C ASN A 1124 47.14 46.62 4.58
N VAL A 1125 46.66 45.38 4.47
CA VAL A 1125 45.28 45.01 4.81
C VAL A 1125 45.06 45.11 6.32
N ILE A 1126 45.92 44.47 7.12
CA ILE A 1126 45.77 44.43 8.58
C ILE A 1126 45.85 45.86 9.17
N LYS A 1127 46.82 46.68 8.77
CA LYS A 1127 46.95 48.08 9.24
C LYS A 1127 45.71 48.93 8.94
N LYS A 1128 44.95 48.61 7.89
CA LYS A 1128 43.75 49.35 7.48
C LYS A 1128 42.45 48.76 8.04
N ALA A 1129 42.51 47.73 8.89
CA ALA A 1129 41.36 47.25 9.62
C ALA A 1129 40.84 48.30 10.62
N PRO A 1130 39.51 48.38 10.85
CA PRO A 1130 38.85 49.57 11.39
C PRO A 1130 39.04 49.79 12.90
N ASN A 1131 39.33 48.74 13.67
CA ASN A 1131 39.60 48.85 15.11
C ASN A 1131 40.72 47.91 15.55
N GLN A 1132 41.31 48.18 16.72
CA GLN A 1132 42.48 47.45 17.22
C GLN A 1132 42.18 45.97 17.53
N LYS A 1133 40.97 45.64 18.00
CA LYS A 1133 40.57 44.26 18.27
C LYS A 1133 40.65 43.41 17.00
N ILE A 1134 40.04 43.88 15.91
CA ILE A 1134 40.07 43.20 14.61
C ILE A 1134 41.51 43.07 14.08
N ARG A 1135 42.40 44.04 14.31
CA ARG A 1135 43.82 43.91 13.92
C ARG A 1135 44.51 42.77 14.66
N LEU A 1136 44.30 42.66 15.97
CA LEU A 1136 44.87 41.59 16.80
C LEU A 1136 44.26 40.22 16.45
N ASP A 1137 42.95 40.14 16.23
CA ASP A 1137 42.26 38.93 15.77
C ASP A 1137 42.81 38.46 14.41
N LEU A 1138 43.03 39.39 13.46
CA LEU A 1138 43.61 39.10 12.15
C LEU A 1138 45.09 38.67 12.22
N CYS A 1139 45.87 39.22 13.16
CA CYS A 1139 47.21 38.75 13.44
C CYS A 1139 47.21 37.33 14.03
N SER A 1140 46.27 37.02 14.92
CA SER A 1140 46.10 35.67 15.50
C SER A 1140 45.75 34.62 14.44
N GLU A 1141 44.80 34.95 13.55
CA GLU A 1141 44.45 34.10 12.39
C GLU A 1141 45.67 33.91 11.46
N LEU A 1142 46.43 34.98 11.15
CA LEU A 1142 47.65 34.89 10.34
C LEU A 1142 48.75 34.04 11.00
N LEU A 1143 48.96 34.18 12.31
CA LEU A 1143 49.94 33.38 13.05
C LEU A 1143 49.58 31.90 13.05
N THR A 1144 48.28 31.58 13.15
CA THR A 1144 47.77 30.21 13.11
C THR A 1144 48.04 29.57 11.74
N GLU A 1145 47.80 30.28 10.65
CA GLU A 1145 48.13 29.82 9.29
C GLU A 1145 49.66 29.65 9.09
N ILE A 1146 50.47 30.61 9.57
CA ILE A 1146 51.94 30.52 9.48
C ILE A 1146 52.51 29.37 10.31
N THR A 1147 51.97 29.12 11.51
CA THR A 1147 52.51 28.09 12.42
C THR A 1147 51.97 26.70 12.11
N GLY A 1148 50.69 26.58 11.77
CA GLY A 1148 49.99 25.32 11.53
C GLY A 1148 50.16 24.75 10.12
N ASN A 1149 50.05 25.57 9.06
CA ASN A 1149 49.89 25.07 7.69
C ASN A 1149 51.13 25.20 6.80
N LEU A 1150 52.17 25.95 7.22
CA LEU A 1150 53.44 26.03 6.47
C LEU A 1150 54.42 24.92 6.87
N ASP A 1151 54.64 23.98 5.96
CA ASP A 1151 55.66 22.92 6.11
C ASP A 1151 57.07 23.37 5.70
N ASN A 1152 57.18 24.33 4.77
CA ASN A 1152 58.48 24.77 4.28
C ASN A 1152 59.15 25.73 5.27
N ASN A 1153 60.15 25.22 6.00
CA ASN A 1153 60.94 25.96 6.99
C ASN A 1153 61.51 27.31 6.48
N SER A 1154 61.89 27.44 5.20
CA SER A 1154 62.41 28.71 4.67
C SER A 1154 61.30 29.77 4.55
N LYS A 1155 60.15 29.41 3.97
CA LYS A 1155 58.95 30.27 3.93
C LYS A 1155 58.51 30.62 5.37
N LYS A 1156 58.45 29.62 6.26
CA LYS A 1156 58.02 29.76 7.66
C LYS A 1156 58.89 30.75 8.44
N ASN A 1157 60.21 30.65 8.34
CA ASN A 1157 61.14 31.55 9.03
C ASN A 1157 61.02 33.01 8.54
N ILE A 1158 60.91 33.24 7.22
CA ILE A 1158 60.69 34.58 6.65
C ILE A 1158 59.36 35.16 7.17
N SER A 1159 58.32 34.34 7.21
CA SER A 1159 56.96 34.73 7.64
C SER A 1159 56.89 35.06 9.13
N LEU A 1160 57.52 34.25 9.98
CA LEU A 1160 57.63 34.50 11.41
C LEU A 1160 58.44 35.76 11.72
N SER A 1161 59.56 35.98 11.02
CA SER A 1161 60.37 37.21 11.16
C SER A 1161 59.54 38.45 10.79
N PHE A 1162 58.81 38.40 9.68
CA PHE A 1162 57.88 39.45 9.28
C PHE A 1162 56.75 39.65 10.31
N TYR A 1163 56.13 38.57 10.80
CA TYR A 1163 55.04 38.63 11.76
C TYR A 1163 55.46 39.31 13.07
N LEU A 1164 56.65 38.96 13.59
CA LEU A 1164 57.22 39.57 14.80
C LEU A 1164 57.54 41.07 14.63
N ASN A 1165 57.75 41.55 13.41
CA ASN A 1165 57.88 42.98 13.12
C ASN A 1165 56.51 43.64 12.96
N LEU A 1166 55.55 42.96 12.32
CA LEU A 1166 54.19 43.46 12.12
C LEU A 1166 53.43 43.64 13.44
N ILE A 1167 53.54 42.69 14.37
CA ILE A 1167 52.85 42.76 15.67
C ILE A 1167 53.37 43.95 16.49
N LYS A 1168 54.69 44.17 16.54
CA LYS A 1168 55.31 45.35 17.18
C LYS A 1168 54.83 46.66 16.54
N GLU A 1169 54.68 46.71 15.23
CA GLU A 1169 54.20 47.90 14.54
C GLU A 1169 52.71 48.18 14.87
N ILE A 1170 51.89 47.15 15.02
CA ILE A 1170 50.47 47.24 15.40
C ILE A 1170 50.29 47.57 16.88
N GLU A 1171 51.20 47.12 17.75
CA GLU A 1171 51.25 47.48 19.16
C GLU A 1171 51.68 48.94 19.35
N ASN A 1172 52.74 49.37 18.63
CA ASN A 1172 53.24 50.75 18.66
C ASN A 1172 52.25 51.78 18.09
N GLN A 1173 51.31 51.37 17.22
CA GLN A 1173 50.21 52.25 16.75
C GLN A 1173 49.14 52.57 17.82
N ASN A 1174 49.33 52.11 19.07
CA ASN A 1174 48.50 52.50 20.22
C ASN A 1174 49.18 53.52 21.16
N GLN A 1175 50.39 54.00 20.81
CA GLN A 1175 51.04 55.15 21.45
C GLN A 1175 50.82 56.40 20.61
#